data_AF-A0A3A0BSP3-F1
#
_entry.id   AF-A0A3A0BSP3-F1
#
_cell.length_a   1.000
_cell.length_b   1.000
_cell.length_c   1.000
_cell.angle_alpha   90.00
_cell.angle_beta   90.00
_cell.angle_gamma   90.00
#
_symmetry.space_group_name_H-M   'P 1'
#
loop_
_entity.id
_entity.type
_entity.pdbx_description
1 polymer ?
#
loop_
_entity_poly.entity_id
_entity_poly.type
_entity_poly.pdbx_seq_one_letter_code
_entity_poly.pdbx_strand_id
1 'polypeptide(L)'
;MIEPNYSLDKIEFIGRESILKDIRLWLQDGNFHIAFFSGDYGVGKTRLLQKALDIARDELNYGGAPGHLIDLYHFRHHSPEGLARAIYASFKGGKSESYFYPFIAAQGKLDAARAAGNSAAIRKHLQEMLNLCGECLAKLSAEQGVLLLFDTVERFVYPAGKRFAPAWEWLAGWLGGLKRGAVLFAGRAEAASLFTQISCPPTPLGFFSPEESRAYLLATAKYFSEEKGVQVEFAEADIQQLHTLSKGRPILLTLFLEIRLRDPQAFRELGAIADESFEAAVVDHLLSQPELGETLKAAGRAHKGINAELLSKIRRIPLRDAQSALGALRELSIVKQFPGDDRLFLHSEMYKLFDKYVYGDVSDAAEGGIAARAIYEYYSKAIENQNAKLRDVFSDITHKADQNLPPTESEEIVKKIRQFEETRQGLKSEFLYYRLRHPVGKEGKQQAHGDDPILAGLKLFYRFGHEAATSANDEVLIPLQIELTNFWLSCDEKNLWKPFMEGLLLLHEIWLNVATAQNYQEGIPALQKHLDGIAGLPAEQKNILRALLETWSATWLVFSKSPDYARAKETFTRTIADLRKISAAENLDWFKNIALSLTVRQRAYLRYSRGDYQNAIKDYQDGLRNVRAAGFYHEEATLRNDLGLAQDYIGKFRSAVENISDGLQLRYRVATGPRIVLSHSSLAQHHIFTGAFEDGRKHAIYALRISDAVGFQRGKAFGNLMLAETARRFAFASFGPSNRPESLEQARKAIEIAAHLFEELGENAMLIEARLEYACYYRDMVRVENDPANKKNWFEMADKKLREVEDMARQAGIEHRAVDAISNRVWLGYYADKPDYAEQAFQEFKQLETLKPYWLANGKVADPQKADANPILLTRIAKCYIGRGMVALRKWRSTGAPALLAETARHFTLGMAYNGIQWKDHRGIREARRGVYTSLTALHDDELRNFCEDVARVEKDENLASPSTLRELMEDHALWFAD
;
A
#
# COMPACT_ATOMS: atom_id res chain seq x y z
N MET A 1 16.35 -23.56 -28.06
CA MET A 1 17.72 -23.85 -28.52
C MET A 1 18.03 -22.90 -29.66
N ILE A 2 18.77 -21.83 -29.37
CA ILE A 2 19.31 -20.87 -30.33
C ILE A 2 20.75 -20.66 -29.87
N GLU A 3 21.70 -20.86 -30.77
CA GLU A 3 23.15 -20.77 -30.52
C GLU A 3 23.53 -19.38 -29.97
N PRO A 4 24.39 -19.28 -28.92
CA PRO A 4 24.90 -17.99 -28.45
C PRO A 4 26.23 -17.69 -29.17
N ASN A 5 26.32 -16.62 -29.97
CA ASN A 5 27.51 -16.43 -30.80
C ASN A 5 28.04 -14.99 -30.92
N TYR A 6 28.31 -14.38 -29.75
CA TYR A 6 29.54 -13.64 -29.41
C TYR A 6 29.75 -13.77 -27.90
N SER A 7 29.92 -15.00 -27.42
CA SER A 7 30.23 -15.20 -26.00
C SER A 7 31.73 -15.36 -25.80
N LEU A 8 32.34 -14.38 -25.14
CA LEU A 8 33.66 -14.50 -24.52
C LEU A 8 33.73 -15.64 -23.50
N ASP A 9 32.61 -16.33 -23.23
CA ASP A 9 32.58 -17.54 -22.40
C ASP A 9 33.49 -18.64 -22.94
N LYS A 10 33.72 -18.68 -24.25
CA LYS A 10 34.60 -19.64 -24.94
C LYS A 10 36.08 -19.27 -24.94
N ILE A 11 36.44 -18.02 -24.62
CA ILE A 11 37.85 -17.63 -24.52
C ILE A 11 38.40 -18.14 -23.18
N GLU A 12 39.58 -18.75 -23.23
CA GLU A 12 40.29 -19.26 -22.07
C GLU A 12 40.34 -18.19 -20.96
N PHE A 13 39.99 -18.57 -19.74
CA PHE A 13 40.04 -17.65 -18.61
C PHE A 13 41.50 -17.42 -18.24
N ILE A 14 41.98 -16.19 -18.42
CA ILE A 14 43.42 -15.88 -18.34
C ILE A 14 43.71 -15.20 -17.00
N GLY A 15 44.74 -15.70 -16.32
CA GLY A 15 45.19 -15.20 -15.02
C GLY A 15 44.41 -15.80 -13.85
N ARG A 16 44.88 -15.52 -12.62
CA ARG A 16 44.24 -15.94 -11.35
C ARG A 16 44.16 -17.46 -11.11
N GLU A 17 45.08 -18.23 -11.70
CA GLU A 17 45.17 -19.69 -11.51
C GLU A 17 45.34 -20.11 -10.04
N SER A 18 46.06 -19.32 -9.25
CA SER A 18 46.18 -19.56 -7.80
C SER A 18 44.80 -19.53 -7.12
N ILE A 19 43.98 -18.53 -7.42
CA ILE A 19 42.63 -18.38 -6.86
C ILE A 19 41.73 -19.54 -7.31
N LEU A 20 41.78 -19.92 -8.59
CA LEU A 20 41.00 -21.06 -9.08
C LEU A 20 41.43 -22.39 -8.44
N LYS A 21 42.73 -22.55 -8.17
CA LYS A 21 43.25 -23.71 -7.43
C LYS A 21 42.74 -23.74 -5.99
N ASP A 22 42.72 -22.59 -5.32
CA ASP A 22 42.18 -22.47 -3.96
C ASP A 22 40.68 -22.79 -3.93
N ILE A 23 39.90 -22.29 -4.89
CA ILE A 23 38.46 -22.60 -5.02
C ILE A 23 38.23 -24.11 -5.21
N ARG A 24 39.03 -24.79 -6.03
CA ARG A 24 38.95 -26.26 -6.18
C ARG A 24 39.17 -26.97 -4.86
N LEU A 25 40.18 -26.55 -4.10
CA LEU A 25 40.49 -27.12 -2.79
C LEU A 25 39.36 -26.86 -1.78
N TRP A 26 38.83 -25.64 -1.72
CA TRP A 26 37.73 -25.26 -0.82
C TRP A 26 36.45 -26.06 -1.05
N LEU A 27 36.17 -26.44 -2.29
CA LEU A 27 35.00 -27.27 -2.62
C LEU A 27 35.20 -28.76 -2.30
N GLN A 28 36.43 -29.20 -2.01
CA GLN A 28 36.77 -30.62 -1.79
C GLN A 28 37.23 -30.94 -0.38
N ASP A 29 37.76 -29.97 0.37
CA ASP A 29 38.38 -30.20 1.68
C ASP A 29 37.38 -30.49 2.81
N GLY A 30 36.09 -30.31 2.55
CA GLY A 30 35.02 -30.59 3.49
C GLY A 30 34.85 -29.55 4.60
N ASN A 31 35.52 -28.40 4.51
CA ASN A 31 35.35 -27.26 5.41
C ASN A 31 34.48 -26.18 4.76
N PHE A 32 34.10 -25.17 5.54
CA PHE A 32 33.40 -23.99 5.05
C PHE A 32 34.36 -22.81 4.87
N HIS A 33 34.32 -22.17 3.70
CA HIS A 33 35.18 -21.06 3.33
C HIS A 33 34.38 -19.83 2.94
N ILE A 34 34.87 -18.65 3.30
CA ILE A 34 34.33 -17.36 2.83
C ILE A 34 35.48 -16.61 2.18
N ALA A 35 35.26 -16.10 0.96
CA ALA A 35 36.24 -15.27 0.27
C ALA A 35 35.58 -14.02 -0.29
N PHE A 36 36.25 -12.88 -0.12
CA PHE A 36 35.86 -11.61 -0.72
C PHE A 36 36.90 -11.14 -1.72
N PHE A 37 36.56 -11.14 -3.00
CA PHE A 37 37.37 -10.64 -4.08
C PHE A 37 37.05 -9.16 -4.36
N SER A 38 37.99 -8.28 -4.04
CA SER A 38 37.84 -6.83 -4.17
C SER A 38 38.61 -6.32 -5.37
N GLY A 39 38.04 -5.46 -6.20
CA GLY A 39 38.81 -4.83 -7.27
C GLY A 39 38.04 -3.78 -8.04
N ASP A 40 38.73 -3.04 -8.91
CA ASP A 40 38.16 -1.94 -9.68
C ASP A 40 37.23 -2.41 -10.82
N TYR A 41 36.61 -1.45 -11.50
CA TYR A 41 35.72 -1.73 -12.63
C TYR A 41 36.43 -2.45 -13.77
N GLY A 42 35.73 -3.39 -14.39
CA GLY A 42 36.24 -4.10 -15.57
C GLY A 42 37.34 -5.11 -15.28
N VAL A 43 37.77 -5.27 -14.02
CA VAL A 43 38.85 -6.20 -13.63
C VAL A 43 38.47 -7.68 -13.85
N GLY A 44 37.20 -8.02 -14.09
CA GLY A 44 36.77 -9.40 -14.38
C GLY A 44 36.35 -10.23 -13.16
N LYS A 45 35.80 -9.58 -12.12
CA LYS A 45 35.30 -10.26 -10.91
C LYS A 45 34.13 -11.20 -11.21
N THR A 46 33.13 -10.73 -11.98
CA THR A 46 32.01 -11.56 -12.44
C THR A 46 32.49 -12.80 -13.19
N ARG A 47 33.50 -12.64 -14.07
CA ARG A 47 34.06 -13.74 -14.85
C ARG A 47 34.78 -14.77 -13.96
N LEU A 48 35.47 -14.31 -12.91
CA LEU A 48 36.05 -15.19 -11.89
C LEU A 48 34.97 -16.02 -11.17
N LEU A 49 33.87 -15.39 -10.75
CA LEU A 49 32.74 -16.10 -10.13
C LEU A 49 32.09 -17.10 -11.10
N GLN A 50 31.95 -16.73 -12.38
CA GLN A 50 31.43 -17.64 -13.39
C GLN A 50 32.35 -18.84 -13.58
N LYS A 51 33.67 -18.63 -13.65
CA LYS A 51 34.62 -19.75 -13.75
C LYS A 51 34.60 -20.65 -12.51
N ALA A 52 34.43 -20.07 -11.32
CA ALA A 52 34.22 -20.84 -10.09
C ALA A 52 32.95 -21.70 -10.16
N LEU A 53 31.88 -21.18 -10.76
CA LEU A 53 30.65 -21.93 -11.00
C LEU A 53 30.85 -23.08 -11.99
N ASP A 54 31.55 -22.83 -13.09
CA ASP A 54 31.85 -23.83 -14.11
C ASP A 54 32.73 -24.96 -13.52
N ILE A 55 33.73 -24.62 -12.70
CA ILE A 55 34.51 -25.62 -11.94
C ILE A 55 33.60 -26.47 -11.06
N ALA A 56 32.71 -25.84 -10.30
CA ALA A 56 31.81 -26.57 -9.41
C ALA A 56 30.87 -27.50 -10.18
N ARG A 57 30.32 -27.06 -11.32
CA ARG A 57 29.31 -27.82 -12.08
C ARG A 57 29.92 -28.85 -13.03
N ASP A 58 30.90 -28.43 -13.82
CA ASP A 58 31.37 -29.17 -14.98
C ASP A 58 32.61 -30.01 -14.64
N GLU A 59 33.54 -29.47 -13.83
CA GLU A 59 34.73 -30.20 -13.40
C GLU A 59 34.45 -31.12 -12.20
N LEU A 60 33.76 -30.60 -11.18
CA LEU A 60 33.60 -31.29 -9.89
C LEU A 60 32.24 -31.94 -9.69
N ASN A 61 31.24 -31.61 -10.50
CA ASN A 61 29.85 -32.08 -10.36
C ASN A 61 29.29 -31.89 -8.93
N TYR A 62 29.63 -30.76 -8.31
CA TYR A 62 29.40 -30.43 -6.91
C TYR A 62 27.91 -30.31 -6.59
N GLY A 63 27.45 -31.06 -5.58
CA GLY A 63 26.02 -31.23 -5.29
C GLY A 63 25.29 -29.93 -4.97
N GLY A 64 25.90 -29.04 -4.18
CA GLY A 64 25.34 -27.73 -3.83
C GLY A 64 25.81 -26.58 -4.73
N ALA A 65 26.13 -26.85 -6.00
CA ALA A 65 26.38 -25.79 -6.99
C ALA A 65 25.07 -25.12 -7.45
N PRO A 66 25.00 -23.79 -7.51
CA PRO A 66 23.84 -23.08 -8.05
C PRO A 66 23.81 -23.16 -9.58
N GLY A 67 22.72 -22.74 -10.19
CA GLY A 67 22.55 -22.63 -11.64
C GLY A 67 23.10 -21.33 -12.22
N HIS A 68 23.18 -20.27 -11.41
CA HIS A 68 23.70 -18.95 -11.78
C HIS A 68 24.16 -18.18 -10.54
N LEU A 69 24.94 -17.11 -10.75
CA LEU A 69 25.36 -16.17 -9.69
C LEU A 69 24.23 -15.21 -9.30
N ILE A 70 24.33 -14.63 -8.09
CA ILE A 70 23.37 -13.65 -7.56
C ILE A 70 23.99 -12.26 -7.68
N ASP A 71 23.47 -11.45 -8.60
CA ASP A 71 23.94 -10.06 -8.78
C ASP A 71 23.22 -9.11 -7.83
N LEU A 72 23.96 -8.55 -6.87
CA LEU A 72 23.45 -7.60 -5.89
C LEU A 72 23.27 -6.19 -6.47
N TYR A 73 23.53 -5.99 -7.76
CA TYR A 73 23.08 -4.82 -8.49
C TYR A 73 21.54 -4.72 -8.52
N HIS A 74 20.83 -5.86 -8.52
CA HIS A 74 19.38 -5.85 -8.45
C HIS A 74 18.89 -5.44 -7.06
N PHE A 75 18.28 -4.27 -6.99
CA PHE A 75 17.81 -3.67 -5.74
C PHE A 75 16.83 -4.55 -4.94
N ARG A 76 16.07 -5.44 -5.60
CA ARG A 76 15.22 -6.41 -4.88
C ARG A 76 16.04 -7.27 -3.91
N HIS A 77 17.30 -7.59 -4.24
CA HIS A 77 18.20 -8.39 -3.43
C HIS A 77 18.74 -7.64 -2.19
N HIS A 78 18.48 -6.34 -2.03
CA HIS A 78 18.89 -5.56 -0.86
C HIS A 78 17.93 -5.73 0.32
N SER A 79 16.78 -6.37 0.08
CA SER A 79 15.83 -6.81 1.11
C SER A 79 16.08 -8.27 1.52
N PRO A 80 15.91 -8.67 2.79
CA PRO A 80 16.07 -10.06 3.22
C PRO A 80 15.22 -11.03 2.40
N GLU A 81 13.96 -10.67 2.12
CA GLU A 81 13.08 -11.49 1.30
C GLU A 81 13.59 -11.64 -0.14
N GLY A 82 13.92 -10.52 -0.78
CA GLY A 82 14.33 -10.56 -2.18
C GLY A 82 15.66 -11.29 -2.34
N LEU A 83 16.57 -11.20 -1.37
CA LEU A 83 17.78 -12.01 -1.35
C LEU A 83 17.47 -13.49 -1.15
N ALA A 84 16.58 -13.85 -0.21
CA ALA A 84 16.18 -15.24 0.01
C ALA A 84 15.55 -15.87 -1.25
N ARG A 85 14.67 -15.14 -1.93
CA ARG A 85 14.07 -15.57 -3.20
C ARG A 85 15.13 -15.71 -4.30
N ALA A 86 16.12 -14.82 -4.38
CA ALA A 86 17.21 -14.90 -5.33
C ALA A 86 18.13 -16.10 -5.07
N ILE A 87 18.42 -16.40 -3.80
CA ILE A 87 19.17 -17.60 -3.42
C ILE A 87 18.42 -18.85 -3.88
N TYR A 88 17.14 -18.99 -3.55
CA TYR A 88 16.34 -20.13 -4.04
C TYR A 88 16.30 -20.20 -5.56
N ALA A 89 16.07 -19.07 -6.24
CA ALA A 89 16.03 -19.01 -7.70
C ALA A 89 17.33 -19.53 -8.33
N SER A 90 18.49 -19.29 -7.69
CA SER A 90 19.77 -19.84 -8.12
C SER A 90 19.82 -21.36 -8.10
N PHE A 91 19.08 -22.05 -7.21
CA PHE A 91 19.05 -23.52 -7.14
C PHE A 91 17.87 -24.18 -7.88
N LYS A 92 16.93 -23.39 -8.39
CA LYS A 92 15.72 -23.88 -9.06
C LYS A 92 16.07 -24.68 -10.32
N GLY A 93 15.45 -25.87 -10.48
CA GLY A 93 15.74 -26.79 -11.58
C GLY A 93 17.07 -27.54 -11.45
N GLY A 94 17.79 -27.36 -10.35
CA GLY A 94 19.07 -28.02 -10.07
C GLY A 94 18.92 -29.24 -9.15
N LYS A 95 20.04 -29.96 -8.92
CA LYS A 95 20.10 -31.16 -8.07
C LYS A 95 19.69 -30.93 -6.62
N SER A 96 19.85 -29.69 -6.14
CA SER A 96 19.64 -29.30 -4.75
C SER A 96 18.31 -28.57 -4.51
N GLU A 97 17.42 -28.47 -5.50
CA GLU A 97 16.12 -27.80 -5.35
C GLU A 97 15.26 -28.41 -4.23
N SER A 98 15.34 -29.73 -4.04
CA SER A 98 14.56 -30.46 -3.03
C SER A 98 14.84 -30.02 -1.59
N TYR A 99 16.03 -29.48 -1.31
CA TYR A 99 16.36 -28.91 0.00
C TYR A 99 15.50 -27.68 0.34
N PHE A 100 15.00 -26.97 -0.68
CA PHE A 100 14.21 -25.76 -0.53
C PHE A 100 12.69 -25.99 -0.49
N TYR A 101 12.19 -27.24 -0.50
CA TYR A 101 10.75 -27.50 -0.39
C TYR A 101 10.08 -26.86 0.84
N PRO A 102 10.70 -26.86 2.05
CA PRO A 102 10.16 -26.11 3.19
C PRO A 102 10.08 -24.60 2.94
N PHE A 103 11.11 -24.01 2.34
CA PHE A 103 11.14 -22.60 1.95
C PHE A 103 10.04 -22.27 0.94
N ILE A 104 9.84 -23.09 -0.10
CA ILE A 104 8.79 -22.90 -1.11
C ILE A 104 7.40 -22.97 -0.48
N ALA A 105 7.18 -23.90 0.46
CA ALA A 105 5.92 -23.98 1.18
C ALA A 105 5.66 -22.72 2.04
N ALA A 106 6.68 -22.23 2.74
CA ALA A 106 6.58 -21.00 3.53
C ALA A 106 6.40 -19.74 2.67
N GLN A 107 7.07 -19.68 1.51
CA GLN A 107 6.85 -18.66 0.50
C GLN A 107 5.40 -18.69 0.01
N GLY A 108 4.84 -19.87 -0.24
CA GLY A 108 3.42 -20.04 -0.57
C GLY A 108 2.48 -19.55 0.52
N LYS A 109 2.79 -19.78 1.80
CA LYS A 109 2.02 -19.24 2.94
C LYS A 109 2.13 -17.73 3.06
N LEU A 110 3.32 -17.16 2.89
CA LEU A 110 3.55 -15.70 2.88
C LEU A 110 2.76 -15.05 1.75
N ASP A 111 2.87 -15.61 0.56
CA ASP A 111 2.14 -15.19 -0.62
C ASP A 111 0.62 -15.29 -0.41
N ALA A 112 0.14 -16.37 0.20
CA ALA A 112 -1.26 -16.54 0.57
C ALA A 112 -1.69 -15.54 1.66
N ALA A 113 -0.84 -15.21 2.63
CA ALA A 113 -1.11 -14.23 3.68
C ALA A 113 -1.14 -12.78 3.14
N ARG A 114 -0.28 -12.46 2.17
CA ARG A 114 -0.31 -11.22 1.40
C ARG A 114 -1.56 -11.13 0.55
N ALA A 115 -1.86 -12.21 -0.18
CA ALA A 115 -3.11 -12.34 -0.90
C ALA A 115 -4.30 -12.22 0.05
N ALA A 116 -4.19 -12.70 1.29
CA ALA A 116 -5.18 -12.61 2.36
C ALA A 116 -5.09 -11.34 3.22
N GLY A 117 -4.35 -10.31 2.79
CA GLY A 117 -4.30 -8.99 3.45
C GLY A 117 -4.10 -9.03 4.97
N ASN A 118 -3.50 -10.10 5.51
CA ASN A 118 -3.41 -10.36 6.93
C ASN A 118 -2.03 -9.92 7.41
N SER A 119 -1.89 -8.64 7.76
CA SER A 119 -0.60 -8.05 8.14
C SER A 119 0.12 -8.80 9.26
N ALA A 120 -0.60 -9.39 10.21
CA ALA A 120 0.00 -10.22 11.26
C ALA A 120 0.55 -11.55 10.72
N ALA A 121 -0.20 -12.23 9.85
CA ALA A 121 0.25 -13.44 9.19
C ALA A 121 1.39 -13.17 8.19
N ILE A 122 1.36 -12.05 7.46
CA ILE A 122 2.43 -11.63 6.54
C ILE A 122 3.76 -11.58 7.30
N ARG A 123 3.80 -10.91 8.46
CA ARG A 123 5.02 -10.88 9.29
C ARG A 123 5.46 -12.27 9.73
N LYS A 124 4.54 -13.06 10.28
CA LYS A 124 4.84 -14.41 10.79
C LYS A 124 5.43 -15.29 9.69
N HIS A 125 4.79 -15.31 8.52
CA HIS A 125 5.21 -16.13 7.40
C HIS A 125 6.46 -15.59 6.70
N LEU A 126 6.67 -14.26 6.68
CA LEU A 126 7.91 -13.68 6.21
C LEU A 126 9.08 -14.13 7.08
N GLN A 127 8.96 -14.03 8.41
CA GLN A 127 10.01 -14.49 9.32
C GLN A 127 10.23 -16.00 9.22
N GLU A 128 9.16 -16.79 9.14
CA GLU A 128 9.22 -18.25 8.91
C GLU A 128 9.97 -18.57 7.61
N MET A 129 9.63 -17.92 6.50
CA MET A 129 10.29 -18.10 5.21
C MET A 129 11.77 -17.72 5.26
N LEU A 130 12.12 -16.59 5.90
CA LEU A 130 13.51 -16.14 6.04
C LEU A 130 14.36 -17.12 6.87
N ASN A 131 13.81 -17.62 7.98
CA ASN A 131 14.49 -18.61 8.82
C ASN A 131 14.70 -19.93 8.05
N LEU A 132 13.66 -20.42 7.37
CA LEU A 132 13.72 -21.65 6.59
C LEU A 132 14.75 -21.57 5.45
N CYS A 133 14.93 -20.41 4.82
CA CYS A 133 15.98 -20.24 3.81
C CYS A 133 17.38 -20.56 4.38
N GLY A 134 17.71 -20.00 5.55
CA GLY A 134 18.98 -20.27 6.24
C GLY A 134 19.12 -21.73 6.67
N GLU A 135 18.05 -22.33 7.21
CA GLU A 135 18.03 -23.75 7.60
C GLU A 135 18.20 -24.70 6.41
N CYS A 136 17.57 -24.42 5.28
CA CYS A 136 17.70 -25.21 4.04
C CYS A 136 19.16 -25.19 3.55
N LEU A 137 19.81 -24.02 3.56
CA LEU A 137 21.22 -23.86 3.20
C LEU A 137 22.16 -24.54 4.19
N ALA A 138 21.89 -24.46 5.50
CA ALA A 138 22.68 -25.14 6.52
C ALA A 138 22.61 -26.67 6.36
N LYS A 139 21.42 -27.20 6.04
CA LYS A 139 21.25 -28.63 5.74
C LYS A 139 21.99 -29.03 4.47
N LEU A 140 21.85 -28.27 3.38
CA LEU A 140 22.56 -28.51 2.13
C LEU A 140 24.08 -28.48 2.34
N SER A 141 24.58 -27.49 3.09
CA SER A 141 25.99 -27.34 3.46
C SER A 141 26.50 -28.55 4.25
N ALA A 142 25.73 -29.07 5.20
CA ALA A 142 26.15 -30.23 5.99
C ALA A 142 26.23 -31.53 5.14
N GLU A 143 25.25 -31.75 4.25
CA GLU A 143 25.11 -33.01 3.52
C GLU A 143 25.94 -33.04 2.23
N GLN A 144 25.88 -32.00 1.41
CA GLN A 144 26.49 -31.94 0.07
C GLN A 144 27.57 -30.88 -0.07
N GLY A 145 27.65 -29.96 0.91
CA GLY A 145 28.40 -28.72 0.77
C GLY A 145 27.68 -27.73 -0.14
N VAL A 146 27.80 -26.42 0.15
CA VAL A 146 27.07 -25.38 -0.59
C VAL A 146 28.03 -24.40 -1.28
N LEU A 147 27.69 -23.94 -2.48
CA LEU A 147 28.36 -22.81 -3.13
C LEU A 147 27.37 -21.66 -3.30
N LEU A 148 27.71 -20.48 -2.80
CA LEU A 148 26.98 -19.23 -3.09
C LEU A 148 27.94 -18.21 -3.73
N LEU A 149 27.45 -17.52 -4.75
CA LEU A 149 28.23 -16.57 -5.55
C LEU A 149 27.48 -15.24 -5.59
N PHE A 150 28.02 -14.23 -4.93
CA PHE A 150 27.43 -12.89 -4.87
C PHE A 150 28.30 -11.88 -5.63
N ASP A 151 27.72 -11.25 -6.65
CA ASP A 151 28.39 -10.21 -7.42
C ASP A 151 27.91 -8.81 -7.01
N THR A 152 28.73 -7.80 -7.30
CA THR A 152 28.44 -6.38 -7.03
C THR A 152 28.16 -6.06 -5.54
N VAL A 153 28.88 -6.67 -4.59
CA VAL A 153 28.59 -6.54 -3.14
C VAL A 153 28.75 -5.12 -2.59
N GLU A 154 29.48 -4.24 -3.28
CA GLU A 154 29.58 -2.83 -2.88
C GLU A 154 28.22 -2.14 -2.81
N ARG A 155 27.20 -2.69 -3.47
CA ARG A 155 25.83 -2.17 -3.42
C ARG A 155 25.15 -2.37 -2.07
N PHE A 156 25.67 -3.25 -1.21
CA PHE A 156 25.20 -3.41 0.16
C PHE A 156 25.79 -2.38 1.15
N VAL A 157 26.78 -1.58 0.72
CA VAL A 157 27.36 -0.52 1.54
C VAL A 157 26.66 0.80 1.28
N TYR A 158 25.97 1.31 2.30
CA TYR A 158 25.45 2.67 2.26
C TYR A 158 26.52 3.65 2.82
N PRO A 159 26.76 4.81 2.18
CA PRO A 159 27.71 5.81 2.63
C PRO A 159 27.54 6.24 4.09
N ALA A 160 28.68 6.68 4.64
CA ALA A 160 29.03 6.76 6.06
C ALA A 160 29.55 5.45 6.69
N GLY A 161 29.55 4.31 5.99
CA GLY A 161 30.21 3.07 6.44
C GLY A 161 29.67 2.48 7.75
N LYS A 162 28.48 2.94 8.19
CA LYS A 162 27.83 2.57 9.45
C LYS A 162 26.45 1.92 9.27
N ARG A 163 25.92 1.88 8.04
CA ARG A 163 24.64 1.24 7.70
C ARG A 163 24.80 0.39 6.45
N PHE A 164 24.22 -0.80 6.46
CA PHE A 164 24.26 -1.76 5.36
C PHE A 164 22.85 -2.03 4.83
N ALA A 165 22.76 -2.62 3.64
CA ALA A 165 21.49 -3.14 3.15
C ALA A 165 20.89 -4.12 4.19
N PRO A 166 19.58 -4.07 4.51
CA PRO A 166 18.98 -4.97 5.49
C PRO A 166 19.18 -6.46 5.16
N ALA A 167 19.30 -6.81 3.87
CA ALA A 167 19.66 -8.15 3.44
C ALA A 167 21.04 -8.62 3.94
N TRP A 168 22.01 -7.71 4.12
CA TRP A 168 23.33 -8.05 4.64
C TRP A 168 23.26 -8.50 6.10
N GLU A 169 22.53 -7.77 6.95
CA GLU A 169 22.37 -8.14 8.36
C GLU A 169 21.71 -9.52 8.49
N TRP A 170 20.69 -9.78 7.68
CA TRP A 170 20.05 -11.09 7.60
C TRP A 170 21.02 -12.18 7.13
N LEU A 171 21.75 -11.97 6.02
CA LEU A 171 22.71 -12.92 5.46
C LEU A 171 23.84 -13.24 6.45
N ALA A 172 24.47 -12.20 7.00
CA ALA A 172 25.55 -12.32 7.98
C ALA A 172 25.11 -13.07 9.25
N GLY A 173 23.83 -12.96 9.62
CA GLY A 173 23.25 -13.60 10.80
C GLY A 173 23.30 -15.14 10.80
N TRP A 174 23.43 -15.79 9.64
CA TRP A 174 23.47 -17.27 9.55
C TRP A 174 24.64 -17.83 8.74
N LEU A 175 25.43 -17.01 8.03
CA LEU A 175 26.59 -17.46 7.25
C LEU A 175 27.60 -18.29 8.07
N GLY A 176 27.87 -17.87 9.32
CA GLY A 176 28.81 -18.58 10.19
C GLY A 176 28.35 -19.97 10.64
N GLY A 177 27.09 -20.34 10.40
CA GLY A 177 26.52 -21.64 10.74
C GLY A 177 26.70 -22.72 9.66
N LEU A 178 27.24 -22.37 8.49
CA LEU A 178 27.46 -23.32 7.39
C LEU A 178 28.68 -24.22 7.69
N LYS A 179 28.56 -25.52 7.40
CA LYS A 179 29.55 -26.55 7.78
C LYS A 179 30.56 -26.87 6.68
N ARG A 180 30.12 -26.94 5.42
CA ARG A 180 30.94 -27.32 4.27
C ARG A 180 30.60 -26.47 3.03
N GLY A 181 31.62 -26.20 2.21
CA GLY A 181 31.51 -25.49 0.94
C GLY A 181 32.09 -24.07 0.97
N ALA A 182 31.60 -23.19 0.09
CA ALA A 182 32.16 -21.85 -0.04
C ALA A 182 31.10 -20.78 -0.31
N VAL A 183 31.32 -19.58 0.23
CA VAL A 183 30.60 -18.36 -0.19
C VAL A 183 31.60 -17.37 -0.75
N LEU A 184 31.45 -17.06 -2.04
CA LEU A 184 32.34 -16.17 -2.77
C LEU A 184 31.63 -14.85 -3.04
N PHE A 185 32.28 -13.77 -2.65
CA PHE A 185 31.82 -12.40 -2.79
C PHE A 185 32.73 -11.67 -3.78
N ALA A 186 32.14 -10.98 -4.75
CA ALA A 186 32.87 -10.12 -5.69
C ALA A 186 32.34 -8.69 -5.61
N GLY A 187 33.22 -7.73 -5.33
CA GLY A 187 32.82 -6.34 -5.21
C GLY A 187 34.00 -5.38 -5.25
N ARG A 188 33.80 -4.15 -4.80
CA ARG A 188 34.84 -3.12 -4.77
C ARG A 188 35.37 -2.85 -3.37
N ALA A 189 36.40 -2.03 -3.26
CA ALA A 189 37.05 -1.71 -2.00
C ALA A 189 36.08 -1.12 -0.96
N GLU A 190 35.04 -0.40 -1.40
CA GLU A 190 33.99 0.15 -0.53
C GLU A 190 33.26 -0.96 0.27
N ALA A 191 33.14 -2.16 -0.30
CA ALA A 191 32.50 -3.31 0.34
C ALA A 191 33.29 -3.89 1.52
N ALA A 192 34.58 -3.53 1.68
CA ALA A 192 35.43 -4.10 2.73
C ALA A 192 34.86 -3.94 4.14
N SER A 193 34.11 -2.86 4.38
CA SER A 193 33.43 -2.60 5.66
C SER A 193 32.43 -3.70 6.06
N LEU A 194 31.72 -4.32 5.12
CA LEU A 194 30.79 -5.43 5.37
C LEU A 194 31.53 -6.61 6.01
N PHE A 195 32.68 -6.95 5.43
CA PHE A 195 33.42 -8.17 5.77
C PHE A 195 34.21 -8.07 7.08
N THR A 196 34.35 -6.87 7.65
CA THR A 196 34.88 -6.70 9.01
C THR A 196 34.01 -7.42 10.05
N GLN A 197 32.68 -7.46 9.83
CA GLN A 197 31.74 -8.10 10.75
C GLN A 197 31.87 -9.63 10.81
N ILE A 198 32.37 -10.25 9.74
CA ILE A 198 32.54 -11.70 9.62
C ILE A 198 34.02 -12.10 9.50
N SER A 199 34.94 -11.21 9.84
CA SER A 199 36.40 -11.43 9.84
C SER A 199 36.96 -12.00 8.52
N CYS A 200 36.45 -11.56 7.38
CA CYS A 200 36.91 -11.98 6.06
C CYS A 200 37.73 -10.85 5.39
N PRO A 201 39.06 -10.94 5.29
CA PRO A 201 39.85 -9.91 4.64
C PRO A 201 39.60 -9.87 3.12
N PRO A 202 39.68 -8.70 2.47
CA PRO A 202 39.59 -8.59 1.02
C PRO A 202 40.82 -9.21 0.34
N THR A 203 40.57 -10.00 -0.69
CA THR A 203 41.60 -10.44 -1.66
C THR A 203 41.58 -9.47 -2.84
N PRO A 204 42.59 -8.59 -2.97
CA PRO A 204 42.61 -7.61 -4.04
C PRO A 204 42.85 -8.27 -5.40
N LEU A 205 42.01 -7.93 -6.38
CA LEU A 205 42.14 -8.28 -7.78
C LEU A 205 42.69 -7.07 -8.52
N GLY A 206 43.91 -7.23 -9.04
CA GLY A 206 44.52 -6.27 -9.96
C GLY A 206 43.99 -6.44 -11.39
N PHE A 207 44.19 -5.39 -12.19
CA PHE A 207 44.12 -5.47 -13.65
C PHE A 207 45.17 -6.44 -14.20
N PHE A 208 45.01 -6.82 -15.47
CA PHE A 208 45.93 -7.77 -16.08
C PHE A 208 47.35 -7.23 -16.06
N SER A 209 48.32 -8.07 -15.70
CA SER A 209 49.74 -7.79 -15.94
C SER A 209 50.03 -7.70 -17.45
N PRO A 210 51.20 -7.20 -17.87
CA PRO A 210 51.61 -7.26 -19.27
C PRO A 210 51.54 -8.67 -19.85
N GLU A 211 51.95 -9.68 -19.08
CA GLU A 211 51.92 -11.09 -19.46
C GLU A 211 50.49 -11.62 -19.57
N GLU A 212 49.61 -11.26 -18.64
CA GLU A 212 48.18 -11.64 -18.69
C GLU A 212 47.46 -10.96 -19.85
N SER A 213 47.77 -9.69 -20.14
CA SER A 213 47.24 -8.96 -21.29
C SER A 213 47.70 -9.60 -22.60
N ARG A 214 48.98 -9.97 -22.69
CA ARG A 214 49.55 -10.71 -23.83
C ARG A 214 48.84 -12.04 -24.03
N ALA A 215 48.75 -12.84 -22.97
CA ALA A 215 48.08 -14.14 -23.03
C ALA A 215 46.62 -13.98 -23.47
N TYR A 216 45.89 -13.02 -22.91
CA TYR A 216 44.48 -12.77 -23.23
C TYR A 216 44.29 -12.39 -24.71
N LEU A 217 45.11 -11.45 -25.21
CA LEU A 217 45.06 -11.01 -26.61
C LEU A 217 45.38 -12.16 -27.58
N LEU A 218 46.41 -12.96 -27.27
CA LEU A 218 46.79 -14.11 -28.11
C LEU A 218 45.76 -15.23 -28.08
N ALA A 219 45.21 -15.57 -26.91
CA ALA A 219 44.17 -16.59 -26.78
C ALA A 219 42.90 -16.17 -27.52
N THR A 220 42.54 -14.89 -27.42
CA THR A 220 41.41 -14.31 -28.15
C THR A 220 41.65 -14.34 -29.66
N ALA A 221 42.81 -13.86 -30.13
CA ALA A 221 43.18 -13.88 -31.55
C ALA A 221 43.16 -15.31 -32.13
N LYS A 222 43.69 -16.27 -31.37
CA LYS A 222 43.68 -17.70 -31.74
C LYS A 222 42.26 -18.24 -31.85
N TYR A 223 41.41 -18.01 -30.85
CA TYR A 223 40.01 -18.43 -30.86
C TYR A 223 39.27 -17.90 -32.10
N PHE A 224 39.49 -16.63 -32.47
CA PHE A 224 38.87 -16.04 -33.67
C PHE A 224 39.41 -16.60 -34.99
N SER A 225 40.72 -16.87 -35.06
CA SER A 225 41.33 -17.54 -36.20
C SER A 225 40.73 -18.94 -36.41
N GLU A 226 40.52 -19.68 -35.32
CA GLU A 226 40.02 -21.06 -35.34
C GLU A 226 38.50 -21.16 -35.59
N GLU A 227 37.66 -20.35 -34.92
CA GLU A 227 36.19 -20.45 -35.09
C GLU A 227 35.64 -19.66 -36.29
N LYS A 228 36.28 -18.56 -36.70
CA LYS A 228 35.69 -17.62 -37.68
C LYS A 228 36.53 -17.44 -38.94
N GLY A 229 37.73 -18.03 -39.01
CA GLY A 229 38.60 -17.95 -40.20
C GLY A 229 39.18 -16.56 -40.47
N VAL A 230 39.12 -15.65 -39.50
CA VAL A 230 39.69 -14.30 -39.60
C VAL A 230 41.07 -14.32 -38.94
N GLN A 231 42.13 -14.18 -39.74
CA GLN A 231 43.49 -14.07 -39.19
C GLN A 231 43.71 -12.67 -38.62
N VAL A 232 43.85 -12.60 -37.30
CA VAL A 232 44.26 -11.39 -36.58
C VAL A 232 45.58 -11.70 -35.88
N GLU A 233 46.65 -11.02 -36.30
CA GLU A 233 47.96 -11.10 -35.64
C GLU A 233 48.25 -9.76 -34.95
N PHE A 234 48.77 -9.83 -33.73
CA PHE A 234 49.24 -8.66 -32.98
C PHE A 234 50.76 -8.71 -32.90
N ALA A 235 51.43 -7.64 -33.34
CA ALA A 235 52.85 -7.50 -33.08
C ALA A 235 53.09 -7.32 -31.57
N GLU A 236 54.22 -7.79 -31.05
CA GLU A 236 54.54 -7.66 -29.61
C GLU A 236 54.57 -6.19 -29.16
N ALA A 237 54.99 -5.27 -30.04
CA ALA A 237 54.94 -3.83 -29.78
C ALA A 237 53.50 -3.32 -29.58
N ASP A 238 52.54 -3.81 -30.37
CA ASP A 238 51.12 -3.44 -30.27
C ASP A 238 50.51 -4.00 -28.99
N ILE A 239 50.87 -5.23 -28.60
CA ILE A 239 50.42 -5.85 -27.33
C ILE A 239 50.88 -5.01 -26.14
N GLN A 240 52.15 -4.62 -26.13
CA GLN A 240 52.73 -3.84 -25.04
C GLN A 240 52.10 -2.44 -24.97
N GLN A 241 51.83 -1.83 -26.13
CA GLN A 241 51.15 -0.55 -26.19
C GLN A 241 49.68 -0.63 -25.77
N LEU A 242 48.94 -1.66 -26.17
CA LEU A 242 47.55 -1.89 -25.75
C LEU A 242 47.42 -2.10 -24.25
N HIS A 243 48.38 -2.80 -23.64
CA HIS A 243 48.43 -2.93 -22.19
C HIS A 243 48.55 -1.55 -21.52
N THR A 244 49.46 -0.68 -22.00
CA THR A 244 49.63 0.68 -21.50
C THR A 244 48.37 1.53 -21.68
N LEU A 245 47.79 1.57 -22.89
CA LEU A 245 46.61 2.34 -23.23
C LEU A 245 45.36 1.90 -22.43
N SER A 246 45.16 0.59 -22.29
CA SER A 246 44.06 0.03 -21.51
C SER A 246 44.32 0.02 -20.01
N LYS A 247 45.56 0.29 -19.57
CA LYS A 247 46.04 0.11 -18.19
C LYS A 247 45.74 -1.29 -17.64
N GLY A 248 45.83 -2.28 -18.52
CA GLY A 248 45.50 -3.69 -18.24
C GLY A 248 44.02 -3.98 -17.99
N ARG A 249 43.08 -3.07 -18.31
CA ARG A 249 41.63 -3.27 -18.08
C ARG A 249 41.06 -4.29 -19.07
N PRO A 250 40.62 -5.48 -18.60
CA PRO A 250 40.10 -6.54 -19.47
C PRO A 250 38.94 -6.11 -20.40
N ILE A 251 38.03 -5.27 -19.90
CA ILE A 251 36.87 -4.80 -20.68
C ILE A 251 37.28 -3.89 -21.86
N LEU A 252 38.31 -3.05 -21.70
CA LEU A 252 38.81 -2.20 -22.78
C LEU A 252 39.59 -3.01 -23.81
N LEU A 253 40.37 -4.00 -23.37
CA LEU A 253 41.04 -4.96 -24.25
C LEU A 253 40.02 -5.74 -25.09
N THR A 254 38.94 -6.19 -24.45
CA THR A 254 37.82 -6.89 -25.11
C THR A 254 37.14 -6.02 -26.16
N LEU A 255 36.77 -4.78 -25.79
CA LEU A 255 36.14 -3.84 -26.72
C LEU A 255 37.03 -3.51 -27.90
N PHE A 256 38.31 -3.28 -27.65
CA PHE A 256 39.30 -3.06 -28.70
C PHE A 256 39.35 -4.25 -29.68
N LEU A 257 39.39 -5.48 -29.16
CA LEU A 257 39.38 -6.69 -29.99
C LEU A 257 38.10 -6.80 -30.82
N GLU A 258 36.93 -6.65 -30.20
CA GLU A 258 35.64 -6.68 -30.91
C GLU A 258 35.56 -5.64 -32.03
N ILE A 259 36.09 -4.44 -31.79
CA ILE A 259 36.18 -3.38 -32.80
C ILE A 259 37.12 -3.81 -33.93
N ARG A 260 38.35 -4.22 -33.61
CA ARG A 260 39.38 -4.60 -34.59
C ARG A 260 38.97 -5.79 -35.46
N LEU A 261 38.14 -6.69 -34.91
CA LEU A 261 37.56 -7.83 -35.62
C LEU A 261 36.48 -7.42 -36.62
N ARG A 262 35.71 -6.38 -36.31
CA ARG A 262 34.65 -5.86 -37.20
C ARG A 262 35.20 -4.89 -38.23
N ASP A 263 36.25 -4.15 -37.87
CA ASP A 263 36.97 -3.21 -38.73
C ASP A 263 38.49 -3.39 -38.59
N PRO A 264 39.13 -4.14 -39.51
CA PRO A 264 40.59 -4.33 -39.53
C PRO A 264 41.41 -3.05 -39.77
N GLN A 265 40.79 -1.90 -40.04
CA GLN A 265 41.45 -0.60 -40.14
C GLN A 265 41.36 0.21 -38.84
N ALA A 266 40.41 -0.09 -37.94
CA ALA A 266 40.25 0.61 -36.68
C ALA A 266 41.50 0.45 -35.79
N PHE A 267 42.06 1.57 -35.31
CA PHE A 267 43.26 1.58 -34.46
C PHE A 267 44.52 0.95 -35.08
N ARG A 268 44.72 1.10 -36.39
CA ARG A 268 45.91 0.56 -37.10
C ARG A 268 47.25 1.14 -36.61
N GLU A 269 47.25 2.39 -36.15
CA GLU A 269 48.43 3.10 -35.62
C GLU A 269 48.23 3.41 -34.13
N LEU A 270 48.37 2.40 -33.28
CA LEU A 270 48.27 2.56 -31.82
C LEU A 270 49.26 3.61 -31.29
N GLY A 271 50.43 3.71 -31.93
CA GLY A 271 51.49 4.70 -31.70
C GLY A 271 51.05 6.17 -31.64
N ALA A 272 49.97 6.52 -32.33
CA ALA A 272 49.47 7.90 -32.44
C ALA A 272 48.46 8.28 -31.34
N ILE A 273 48.02 7.33 -30.51
CA ILE A 273 46.98 7.53 -29.50
C ILE A 273 47.65 7.80 -28.15
N ALA A 274 47.33 8.94 -27.54
CA ALA A 274 47.80 9.26 -26.19
C ALA A 274 47.06 8.42 -25.13
N ASP A 275 47.75 8.08 -24.04
CA ASP A 275 47.20 7.26 -22.94
C ASP A 275 45.90 7.82 -22.35
N GLU A 276 45.72 9.14 -22.35
CA GLU A 276 44.56 9.82 -21.80
C GLU A 276 43.34 9.84 -22.75
N SER A 277 43.54 9.54 -24.05
CA SER A 277 42.50 9.60 -25.09
C SER A 277 41.99 8.24 -25.55
N PHE A 278 42.56 7.12 -25.09
CA PHE A 278 42.16 5.78 -25.55
C PHE A 278 40.69 5.45 -25.24
N GLU A 279 40.22 5.74 -24.01
CA GLU A 279 38.82 5.54 -23.63
C GLU A 279 37.86 6.35 -24.55
N ALA A 280 38.23 7.60 -24.86
CA ALA A 280 37.46 8.46 -25.75
C ALA A 280 37.43 7.91 -27.19
N ALA A 281 38.60 7.49 -27.71
CA ALA A 281 38.71 6.94 -29.05
C ALA A 281 37.91 5.64 -29.23
N VAL A 282 37.84 4.79 -28.20
CA VAL A 282 36.96 3.60 -28.19
C VAL A 282 35.49 4.00 -28.25
N VAL A 283 35.06 4.97 -27.42
CA VAL A 283 33.69 5.48 -27.42
C VAL A 283 33.33 6.12 -28.76
N ASP A 284 34.18 6.98 -29.30
CA ASP A 284 33.97 7.66 -30.58
C ASP A 284 33.83 6.66 -31.72
N HIS A 285 34.66 5.62 -31.76
CA HIS A 285 34.55 4.58 -32.76
C HIS A 285 33.23 3.82 -32.64
N LEU A 286 32.82 3.41 -31.43
CA LEU A 286 31.53 2.75 -31.23
C LEU A 286 30.35 3.62 -31.68
N LEU A 287 30.41 4.93 -31.42
CA LEU A 287 29.37 5.88 -31.79
C LEU A 287 29.37 6.24 -33.28
N SER A 288 30.52 6.16 -33.96
CA SER A 288 30.63 6.41 -35.40
C SER A 288 29.85 5.41 -36.27
N GLN A 289 29.48 4.26 -35.71
CA GLN A 289 28.66 3.27 -36.40
C GLN A 289 27.19 3.71 -36.41
N PRO A 290 26.55 3.99 -37.57
CA PRO A 290 25.28 4.71 -37.62
C PRO A 290 24.13 4.08 -36.83
N GLU A 291 23.89 2.77 -36.98
CA GLU A 291 22.79 2.09 -36.29
C GLU A 291 23.16 1.60 -34.90
N LEU A 292 24.38 1.09 -34.73
CA LEU A 292 24.85 0.54 -33.46
C LEU A 292 25.15 1.65 -32.46
N GLY A 293 25.80 2.72 -32.89
CA GLY A 293 26.15 3.88 -32.08
C GLY A 293 24.92 4.57 -31.49
N GLU A 294 23.92 4.88 -32.32
CA GLU A 294 22.65 5.45 -31.85
C GLU A 294 21.89 4.53 -30.88
N THR A 295 21.95 3.21 -31.12
CA THR A 295 21.33 2.21 -30.25
C THR A 295 22.06 2.09 -28.91
N LEU A 296 23.40 2.11 -28.91
CA LEU A 296 24.24 2.14 -27.72
C LEU A 296 23.99 3.42 -26.91
N LYS A 297 23.94 4.57 -27.59
CA LYS A 297 23.65 5.88 -26.98
C LYS A 297 22.27 5.89 -26.34
N ALA A 298 21.27 5.26 -26.95
CA ALA A 298 19.94 5.11 -26.35
C ALA A 298 19.93 4.13 -25.17
N ALA A 299 20.59 2.97 -25.29
CA ALA A 299 20.70 1.97 -24.22
C ALA A 299 21.44 2.50 -22.98
N GLY A 300 22.45 3.35 -23.18
CA GLY A 300 23.18 4.00 -22.09
C GLY A 300 22.31 4.95 -21.27
N ARG A 301 21.31 5.60 -21.87
CA ARG A 301 20.34 6.45 -21.15
C ARG A 301 19.30 5.63 -20.37
N ALA A 302 19.16 4.33 -20.64
CA ALA A 302 18.19 3.43 -20.03
C ALA A 302 18.84 2.45 -19.03
N HIS A 303 19.29 2.95 -17.88
CA HIS A 303 19.98 2.15 -16.84
C HIS A 303 19.13 1.01 -16.24
N LYS A 304 17.80 1.07 -16.34
CA LYS A 304 16.88 -0.01 -15.91
C LYS A 304 16.56 -0.99 -17.04
N GLY A 305 17.43 -1.05 -18.05
CA GLY A 305 17.31 -1.91 -19.21
C GLY A 305 16.45 -1.31 -20.31
N ILE A 306 16.72 -1.73 -21.54
CA ILE A 306 16.03 -1.27 -22.73
C ILE A 306 15.37 -2.43 -23.49
N ASN A 307 14.10 -2.28 -23.83
CA ASN A 307 13.37 -3.18 -24.74
C ASN A 307 12.98 -2.45 -26.02
N ALA A 308 12.37 -3.15 -26.97
CA ALA A 308 12.07 -2.60 -28.29
C ALA A 308 11.10 -1.42 -28.21
N GLU A 309 10.12 -1.45 -27.30
CA GLU A 309 9.17 -0.35 -27.14
C GLU A 309 9.86 0.92 -26.63
N LEU A 310 10.72 0.80 -25.61
CA LEU A 310 11.44 1.95 -25.07
C LEU A 310 12.46 2.48 -26.09
N LEU A 311 13.20 1.62 -26.78
CA LEU A 311 14.14 2.03 -27.83
C LEU A 311 13.44 2.77 -28.97
N SER A 312 12.30 2.25 -29.43
CA SER A 312 11.47 2.88 -30.45
C SER A 312 11.08 4.30 -30.06
N LYS A 313 10.70 4.54 -28.80
CA LYS A 313 10.36 5.88 -28.28
C LYS A 313 11.57 6.80 -28.16
N ILE A 314 12.71 6.31 -27.66
CA ILE A 314 13.94 7.11 -27.51
C ILE A 314 14.49 7.52 -28.88
N ARG A 315 14.63 6.57 -29.81
CA ARG A 315 15.18 6.82 -31.15
C ARG A 315 14.16 7.35 -32.16
N ARG A 316 12.86 7.34 -31.82
CA ARG A 316 11.74 7.72 -32.72
C ARG A 316 11.72 6.91 -34.02
N ILE A 317 12.01 5.62 -33.91
CA ILE A 317 12.02 4.66 -35.04
C ILE A 317 10.85 3.67 -34.90
N PRO A 318 10.38 3.05 -36.00
CA PRO A 318 9.38 1.99 -35.95
C PRO A 318 9.77 0.84 -35.01
N LEU A 319 8.78 0.21 -34.37
CA LEU A 319 9.01 -0.90 -33.42
C LEU A 319 9.81 -2.06 -34.03
N ARG A 320 9.57 -2.36 -35.32
CA ARG A 320 10.30 -3.40 -36.06
C ARG A 320 11.80 -3.08 -36.18
N ASP A 321 12.13 -1.82 -36.44
CA ASP A 321 13.51 -1.38 -36.60
C ASP A 321 14.22 -1.38 -35.24
N ALA A 322 13.50 -0.99 -34.18
CA ALA A 322 13.99 -1.13 -32.80
C ALA A 322 14.27 -2.60 -32.42
N GLN A 323 13.43 -3.55 -32.83
CA GLN A 323 13.68 -4.99 -32.61
C GLN A 323 14.96 -5.45 -33.33
N SER A 324 15.15 -5.03 -34.59
CA SER A 324 16.36 -5.33 -35.36
C SER A 324 17.62 -4.74 -34.70
N ALA A 325 17.54 -3.48 -34.27
CA ALA A 325 18.63 -2.79 -33.59
C ALA A 325 19.01 -3.45 -32.25
N LEU A 326 18.04 -3.90 -31.46
CA LEU A 326 18.33 -4.67 -30.24
C LEU A 326 18.90 -6.05 -30.54
N GLY A 327 18.52 -6.67 -31.65
CA GLY A 327 19.15 -7.90 -32.14
C GLY A 327 20.64 -7.70 -32.35
N ALA A 328 21.04 -6.63 -33.06
CA ALA A 328 22.45 -6.30 -33.26
C ALA A 328 23.18 -5.91 -31.96
N LEU A 329 22.48 -5.21 -31.05
CA LEU A 329 23.04 -4.84 -29.74
C LEU A 329 23.32 -6.07 -28.87
N ARG A 330 22.45 -7.09 -28.92
CA ARG A 330 22.59 -8.34 -28.14
C ARG A 330 23.88 -9.11 -28.48
N GLU A 331 24.43 -8.92 -29.68
CA GLU A 331 25.66 -9.58 -30.15
C GLU A 331 26.95 -8.92 -29.64
N LEU A 332 26.87 -7.90 -28.77
CA LEU A 332 28.04 -7.29 -28.15
C LEU A 332 28.35 -7.92 -26.79
N SER A 333 29.62 -8.20 -26.51
CA SER A 333 30.05 -8.71 -25.20
C SER A 333 29.77 -7.78 -24.02
N ILE A 334 29.56 -6.49 -24.29
CA ILE A 334 29.24 -5.46 -23.30
C ILE A 334 27.76 -5.38 -22.94
N VAL A 335 26.92 -6.29 -23.46
CA VAL A 335 25.47 -6.31 -23.24
C VAL A 335 25.07 -7.55 -22.47
N LYS A 336 24.25 -7.37 -21.45
CA LYS A 336 23.71 -8.43 -20.59
C LYS A 336 22.20 -8.54 -20.78
N GLN A 337 21.69 -9.77 -20.74
CA GLN A 337 20.27 -10.06 -20.65
C GLN A 337 20.03 -11.02 -19.49
N PHE A 338 19.07 -10.71 -18.63
CA PHE A 338 18.76 -11.54 -17.47
C PHE A 338 17.68 -12.60 -17.80
N PRO A 339 17.75 -13.81 -17.22
CA PRO A 339 16.72 -14.82 -17.42
C PRO A 339 15.33 -14.31 -17.03
N GLY A 340 14.36 -14.41 -17.95
CA GLY A 340 12.98 -13.96 -17.73
C GLY A 340 12.77 -12.44 -17.88
N ASP A 341 13.78 -11.68 -18.30
CA ASP A 341 13.68 -10.27 -18.65
C ASP A 341 13.97 -10.08 -20.16
N ASP A 342 13.08 -9.40 -20.87
CA ASP A 342 13.22 -9.15 -22.31
C ASP A 342 14.12 -7.93 -22.60
N ARG A 343 14.51 -7.19 -21.57
CA ARG A 343 15.37 -6.00 -21.68
C ARG A 343 16.84 -6.37 -21.78
N LEU A 344 17.57 -5.53 -22.52
CA LEU A 344 19.03 -5.54 -22.59
C LEU A 344 19.62 -4.48 -21.65
N PHE A 345 20.73 -4.81 -21.00
CA PHE A 345 21.44 -3.95 -20.05
C PHE A 345 22.89 -3.78 -20.50
N LEU A 346 23.45 -2.58 -20.38
CA LEU A 346 24.87 -2.39 -20.68
C LEU A 346 25.73 -2.80 -19.48
N HIS A 347 26.98 -3.18 -19.75
CA HIS A 347 27.98 -3.40 -18.72
C HIS A 347 28.20 -2.10 -17.91
N SER A 348 28.47 -2.20 -16.61
CA SER A 348 28.60 -1.03 -15.72
C SER A 348 29.69 -0.05 -16.16
N GLU A 349 30.77 -0.55 -16.76
CA GLU A 349 31.83 0.31 -17.31
C GLU A 349 31.35 1.10 -18.53
N MET A 350 30.45 0.55 -19.35
CA MET A 350 29.89 1.29 -20.50
C MET A 350 29.03 2.46 -20.06
N TYR A 351 28.20 2.28 -19.01
CA TYR A 351 27.46 3.40 -18.44
C TYR A 351 28.40 4.52 -17.98
N LYS A 352 29.50 4.17 -17.29
CA LYS A 352 30.51 5.14 -16.82
C LYS A 352 31.22 5.84 -17.97
N LEU A 353 31.61 5.11 -19.01
CA LEU A 353 32.24 5.68 -20.20
C LEU A 353 31.30 6.65 -20.92
N PHE A 354 30.02 6.29 -21.07
CA PHE A 354 29.05 7.19 -21.68
C PHE A 354 28.72 8.40 -20.79
N ASP A 355 28.62 8.24 -19.47
CA ASP A 355 28.47 9.37 -18.55
C ASP A 355 29.63 10.36 -18.68
N LYS A 356 30.86 9.85 -18.83
CA LYS A 356 32.08 10.66 -18.94
C LYS A 356 32.27 11.33 -20.29
N TYR A 357 32.06 10.59 -21.38
CA TYR A 357 32.47 11.00 -22.74
C TYR A 357 31.30 11.42 -23.64
N VAL A 358 30.06 11.11 -23.27
CA VAL A 358 28.88 11.37 -24.10
C VAL A 358 27.90 12.30 -23.39
N TYR A 359 27.41 11.90 -22.23
CA TYR A 359 26.33 12.60 -21.53
C TYR A 359 26.82 13.77 -20.67
N GLY A 360 28.14 13.85 -20.42
CA GLY A 360 28.77 14.98 -19.76
C GLY A 360 28.98 16.21 -20.66
N ASP A 361 28.82 16.06 -21.99
CA ASP A 361 28.95 17.16 -22.94
C ASP A 361 27.66 18.00 -23.00
N VAL A 362 27.82 19.32 -23.02
CA VAL A 362 26.73 20.29 -23.19
C VAL A 362 25.98 20.05 -24.51
N SER A 363 26.67 19.55 -25.54
CA SER A 363 26.08 19.21 -26.83
C SER A 363 25.00 18.12 -26.74
N ASP A 364 25.06 17.23 -25.73
CA ASP A 364 24.09 16.14 -25.54
C ASP A 364 22.77 16.60 -24.89
N ALA A 365 22.73 17.80 -24.31
CA ALA A 365 21.61 18.25 -23.48
C ALA A 365 20.24 18.16 -24.19
N ALA A 366 20.19 18.46 -25.49
CA ALA A 366 18.95 18.40 -26.28
C ALA A 366 18.46 16.96 -26.48
N GLU A 367 19.35 16.05 -26.87
CA GLU A 367 19.02 14.63 -27.04
C GLU A 367 18.71 13.95 -25.70
N GLY A 368 19.48 14.27 -24.65
CA GLY A 368 19.22 13.81 -23.29
C GLY A 368 17.82 14.21 -22.82
N GLY A 369 17.37 15.43 -23.13
CA GLY A 369 16.01 15.90 -22.86
C GLY A 369 14.94 15.11 -23.63
N ILE A 370 15.19 14.80 -24.91
CA ILE A 370 14.28 13.98 -25.74
C ILE A 370 14.17 12.55 -25.17
N ALA A 371 15.30 11.94 -24.81
CA ALA A 371 15.33 10.61 -24.23
C ALA A 371 14.64 10.57 -22.86
N ALA A 372 14.90 11.56 -21.99
CA ALA A 372 14.25 11.68 -20.68
C ALA A 372 12.73 11.79 -20.80
N ARG A 373 12.24 12.55 -21.80
CA ARG A 373 10.83 12.67 -22.13
C ARG A 373 10.25 11.33 -22.59
N ALA A 374 10.92 10.63 -23.49
CA ALA A 374 10.50 9.32 -23.99
C ALA A 374 10.42 8.27 -22.86
N ILE A 375 11.42 8.24 -21.96
CA ILE A 375 11.45 7.38 -20.78
C ILE A 375 10.28 7.71 -19.84
N TYR A 376 10.04 8.99 -19.55
CA TYR A 376 8.90 9.42 -18.74
C TYR A 376 7.56 8.93 -19.32
N GLU A 377 7.34 9.15 -20.61
CA GLU A 377 6.09 8.76 -21.29
C GLU A 377 5.92 7.24 -21.31
N TYR A 378 7.00 6.49 -21.53
CA TYR A 378 7.01 5.03 -21.45
C TYR A 378 6.54 4.53 -20.07
N TYR A 379 7.21 4.96 -18.99
CA TYR A 379 6.88 4.49 -17.64
C TYR A 379 5.50 4.97 -17.17
N SER A 380 5.15 6.24 -17.44
CA SER A 380 3.82 6.76 -17.12
C SER A 380 2.73 5.93 -17.79
N LYS A 381 2.89 5.64 -19.09
CA LYS A 381 1.92 4.85 -19.85
C LYS A 381 1.89 3.38 -19.41
N ALA A 382 3.03 2.78 -19.11
CA ALA A 382 3.11 1.41 -18.63
C ALA A 382 2.38 1.23 -17.28
N ILE A 383 2.56 2.17 -16.34
CA ILE A 383 1.84 2.16 -15.05
C ILE A 383 0.34 2.37 -15.28
N GLU A 384 -0.06 3.30 -16.14
CA GLU A 384 -1.47 3.52 -16.49
C GLU A 384 -2.11 2.28 -17.12
N ASN A 385 -1.39 1.56 -17.99
CA ASN A 385 -1.86 0.33 -18.60
C ASN A 385 -2.07 -0.77 -17.54
N GLN A 386 -1.18 -0.91 -16.55
CA GLN A 386 -1.38 -1.85 -15.44
C GLN A 386 -2.56 -1.44 -14.54
N ASN A 387 -2.72 -0.13 -14.28
CA ASN A 387 -3.90 0.37 -13.57
C ASN A 387 -5.20 0.05 -14.32
N ALA A 388 -5.21 0.21 -15.65
CA ALA A 388 -6.37 -0.13 -16.49
C ALA A 388 -6.69 -1.63 -16.40
N LYS A 389 -5.69 -2.51 -16.55
CA LYS A 389 -5.87 -3.97 -16.40
C LYS A 389 -6.45 -4.35 -15.04
N LEU A 390 -5.90 -3.80 -13.95
CA LEU A 390 -6.42 -4.05 -12.60
C LEU A 390 -7.84 -3.50 -12.42
N ARG A 391 -8.12 -2.30 -12.92
CA ARG A 391 -9.45 -1.69 -12.90
C ARG A 391 -10.47 -2.55 -13.63
N ASP A 392 -10.12 -3.10 -14.78
CA ASP A 392 -11.00 -3.93 -15.59
C ASP A 392 -11.29 -5.24 -14.84
N VAL A 393 -10.28 -5.86 -14.21
CA VAL A 393 -10.47 -7.03 -13.32
C VAL A 393 -11.42 -6.70 -12.15
N PHE A 394 -11.21 -5.58 -11.45
CA PHE A 394 -12.09 -5.19 -10.34
C PHE A 394 -13.52 -4.89 -10.81
N SER A 395 -13.67 -4.25 -11.97
CA SER A 395 -14.97 -3.98 -12.58
C SER A 395 -15.68 -5.30 -12.92
N ASP A 396 -15.00 -6.25 -13.54
CA ASP A 396 -15.57 -7.55 -13.92
C ASP A 396 -16.08 -8.34 -12.71
N ILE A 397 -15.36 -8.31 -11.58
CA ILE A 397 -15.76 -8.96 -10.33
C ILE A 397 -17.10 -8.39 -9.80
N THR A 398 -17.34 -7.09 -10.03
CA THR A 398 -18.59 -6.41 -9.59
C THR A 398 -19.71 -6.51 -10.64
N HIS A 399 -19.40 -6.57 -11.94
CA HIS A 399 -20.41 -6.65 -13.01
C HIS A 399 -21.04 -8.04 -13.21
N LYS A 400 -20.36 -9.14 -12.86
CA LYS A 400 -20.93 -10.52 -12.91
C LYS A 400 -21.98 -10.77 -11.79
N ALA A 401 -23.01 -9.94 -11.71
CA ALA A 401 -23.81 -9.75 -10.49
C ALA A 401 -24.59 -10.98 -9.97
N ASP A 402 -24.92 -12.00 -10.77
CA ASP A 402 -25.88 -13.05 -10.36
C ASP A 402 -25.35 -14.50 -10.24
N GLN A 403 -24.04 -14.74 -10.30
CA GLN A 403 -23.50 -16.10 -10.17
C GLN A 403 -22.43 -16.20 -9.09
N ASN A 404 -22.53 -17.23 -8.22
CA ASN A 404 -21.41 -17.64 -7.38
C ASN A 404 -20.26 -18.06 -8.29
N LEU A 405 -19.13 -17.34 -8.23
CA LEU A 405 -17.95 -17.67 -9.01
C LEU A 405 -17.39 -19.03 -8.55
N PRO A 406 -17.10 -19.97 -9.46
CA PRO A 406 -16.44 -21.23 -9.11
C PRO A 406 -15.08 -20.98 -8.42
N PRO A 407 -14.64 -21.87 -7.50
CA PRO A 407 -13.34 -21.73 -6.83
C PRO A 407 -12.14 -21.59 -7.79
N THR A 408 -12.18 -22.29 -8.93
CA THR A 408 -11.15 -22.23 -9.97
C THR A 408 -11.06 -20.85 -10.64
N GLU A 409 -12.19 -20.21 -10.92
CA GLU A 409 -12.21 -18.84 -11.45
C GLU A 409 -11.69 -17.82 -10.42
N SER A 410 -11.96 -18.06 -9.13
CA SER A 410 -11.42 -17.21 -8.05
C SER A 410 -9.89 -17.27 -7.98
N GLU A 411 -9.29 -18.46 -8.05
CA GLU A 411 -7.83 -18.60 -8.04
C GLU A 411 -7.14 -17.93 -9.24
N GLU A 412 -7.74 -18.02 -10.44
CA GLU A 412 -7.22 -17.34 -11.62
C GLU A 412 -7.26 -15.82 -11.50
N ILE A 413 -8.34 -15.28 -10.93
CA ILE A 413 -8.47 -13.84 -10.67
C ILE A 413 -7.39 -13.36 -9.71
N VAL A 414 -7.17 -14.07 -8.59
CA VAL A 414 -6.11 -13.72 -7.62
C VAL A 414 -4.73 -13.73 -8.30
N LYS A 415 -4.43 -14.76 -9.11
CA LYS A 415 -3.17 -14.85 -9.86
C LYS A 415 -2.98 -13.67 -10.83
N LYS A 416 -4.04 -13.28 -11.56
CA LYS A 416 -4.00 -12.12 -12.47
C LYS A 416 -3.76 -10.80 -11.73
N ILE A 417 -4.48 -10.56 -10.64
CA ILE A 417 -4.30 -9.35 -9.81
C ILE A 417 -2.85 -9.27 -9.35
N ARG A 418 -2.32 -10.37 -8.80
CA ARG A 418 -0.94 -10.43 -8.33
C ARG A 418 0.07 -10.14 -9.44
N GLN A 419 -0.06 -10.77 -10.60
CA GLN A 419 0.83 -10.55 -11.73
C GLN A 419 0.87 -9.07 -12.17
N PHE A 420 -0.30 -8.42 -12.24
CA PHE A 420 -0.38 -7.01 -12.61
C PHE A 420 0.18 -6.10 -11.51
N GLU A 421 -0.05 -6.40 -10.24
CA GLU A 421 0.53 -5.66 -9.11
C GLU A 421 2.05 -5.75 -9.08
N GLU A 422 2.63 -6.95 -9.17
CA GLU A 422 4.09 -7.14 -9.18
C GLU A 422 4.76 -6.36 -10.32
N THR A 423 4.15 -6.39 -11.50
CA THR A 423 4.62 -5.61 -12.66
C THR A 423 4.50 -4.11 -12.39
N ARG A 424 3.36 -3.65 -11.88
CA ARG A 424 3.09 -2.25 -11.56
C ARG A 424 4.06 -1.68 -10.53
N GLN A 425 4.38 -2.44 -9.48
CA GLN A 425 5.29 -2.02 -8.42
C GLN A 425 6.72 -1.90 -8.92
N GLY A 426 7.18 -2.85 -9.75
CA GLY A 426 8.48 -2.76 -10.44
C GLY A 426 8.59 -1.48 -11.27
N LEU A 427 7.57 -1.20 -12.09
CA LEU A 427 7.51 0.02 -12.90
C LEU A 427 7.53 1.31 -12.05
N LYS A 428 6.82 1.35 -10.89
CA LYS A 428 6.83 2.50 -9.98
C LYS A 428 8.23 2.80 -9.43
N SER A 429 8.98 1.77 -9.03
CA SER A 429 10.35 1.91 -8.53
C SER A 429 11.32 2.40 -9.61
N GLU A 430 11.25 1.82 -10.81
CA GLU A 430 12.07 2.24 -11.94
C GLU A 430 11.73 3.66 -12.39
N PHE A 431 10.45 4.02 -12.37
CA PHE A 431 10.02 5.38 -12.72
C PHE A 431 10.57 6.43 -11.74
N LEU A 432 10.61 6.10 -10.44
CA LEU A 432 11.24 6.96 -9.43
C LEU A 432 12.73 7.19 -9.74
N TYR A 433 13.47 6.13 -10.11
CA TYR A 433 14.89 6.24 -10.45
C TYR A 433 15.14 7.31 -11.51
N TYR A 434 14.38 7.26 -12.62
CA TYR A 434 14.54 8.22 -13.71
C TYR A 434 14.05 9.60 -13.32
N ARG A 435 12.94 9.70 -12.57
CA ARG A 435 12.37 11.02 -12.24
C ARG A 435 13.29 11.84 -11.35
N LEU A 436 14.01 11.21 -10.42
CA LEU A 436 15.00 11.86 -9.55
C LEU A 436 16.20 12.43 -10.32
N ARG A 437 16.55 11.84 -11.48
CA ARG A 437 17.80 12.13 -12.21
C ARG A 437 17.61 12.98 -13.45
N HIS A 438 16.46 12.89 -14.12
CA HIS A 438 16.29 13.53 -15.43
C HIS A 438 15.20 14.61 -15.42
N PRO A 439 15.51 15.83 -15.89
CA PRO A 439 14.50 16.86 -16.11
C PRO A 439 13.59 16.45 -17.27
N VAL A 440 12.30 16.78 -17.16
CA VAL A 440 11.29 16.51 -18.20
C VAL A 440 10.59 17.82 -18.52
N GLY A 441 11.01 18.48 -19.60
CA GLY A 441 10.38 19.73 -20.06
C GLY A 441 8.95 19.48 -20.56
N LYS A 442 8.03 20.45 -20.37
CA LYS A 442 6.70 20.44 -20.98
C LYS A 442 6.76 21.08 -22.38
N GLU A 443 6.14 20.45 -23.39
CA GLU A 443 6.01 21.05 -24.73
C GLU A 443 5.38 22.45 -24.65
N GLY A 444 6.04 23.43 -25.28
CA GLY A 444 5.51 24.79 -25.43
C GLY A 444 5.51 25.69 -24.20
N LYS A 445 6.18 25.32 -23.09
CA LYS A 445 6.34 26.22 -21.92
C LYS A 445 7.82 26.44 -21.59
N GLN A 446 8.21 27.70 -21.36
CA GLN A 446 9.51 28.03 -20.77
C GLN A 446 9.68 27.29 -19.44
N GLN A 447 10.92 26.84 -19.16
CA GLN A 447 11.28 26.14 -17.93
C GLN A 447 10.82 26.94 -16.71
N ALA A 448 9.85 26.41 -15.98
CA ALA A 448 9.40 26.99 -14.72
C ALA A 448 10.16 26.31 -13.57
N HIS A 449 10.24 26.95 -12.39
CA HIS A 449 10.81 26.35 -11.18
C HIS A 449 10.19 24.98 -10.79
N GLY A 450 9.06 24.58 -11.39
CA GLY A 450 8.44 23.25 -11.28
C GLY A 450 9.13 22.11 -12.05
N ASP A 451 10.23 22.39 -12.77
CA ASP A 451 10.95 21.41 -13.60
C ASP A 451 12.17 20.75 -12.90
N ASP A 452 12.42 21.07 -11.62
CA ASP A 452 13.45 20.39 -10.81
C ASP A 452 13.16 18.87 -10.74
N PRO A 453 14.05 18.02 -11.27
CA PRO A 453 13.84 16.59 -11.28
C PRO A 453 13.82 15.97 -9.88
N ILE A 454 14.61 16.50 -8.96
CA ILE A 454 14.66 15.99 -7.60
C ILE A 454 13.31 16.21 -6.94
N LEU A 455 12.80 17.44 -6.97
CA LEU A 455 11.49 17.77 -6.41
C LEU A 455 10.37 16.87 -6.94
N ALA A 456 10.34 16.64 -8.25
CA ALA A 456 9.33 15.79 -8.85
C ALA A 456 9.49 14.29 -8.50
N GLY A 457 10.73 13.81 -8.39
CA GLY A 457 11.01 12.47 -7.88
C GLY A 457 10.58 12.32 -6.42
N LEU A 458 10.82 13.31 -5.56
CA LEU A 458 10.39 13.31 -4.17
C LEU A 458 8.86 13.31 -4.02
N LYS A 459 8.14 14.05 -4.88
CA LYS A 459 6.68 13.97 -4.97
C LYS A 459 6.21 12.55 -5.29
N LEU A 460 6.85 11.88 -6.26
CA LEU A 460 6.53 10.49 -6.60
C LEU A 460 6.86 9.52 -5.47
N PHE A 461 8.03 9.65 -4.83
CA PHE A 461 8.41 8.83 -3.67
C PHE A 461 7.36 8.93 -2.56
N TYR A 462 6.96 10.15 -2.19
CA TYR A 462 5.94 10.33 -1.16
C TYR A 462 4.60 9.72 -1.61
N ARG A 463 4.15 10.02 -2.84
CA ARG A 463 2.88 9.52 -3.35
C ARG A 463 2.82 8.00 -3.33
N PHE A 464 3.83 7.33 -3.88
CA PHE A 464 3.87 5.87 -3.93
C PHE A 464 4.04 5.27 -2.53
N GLY A 465 4.89 5.86 -1.68
CA GLY A 465 5.13 5.40 -0.33
C GLY A 465 3.89 5.50 0.57
N HIS A 466 3.25 6.66 0.62
CA HIS A 466 2.04 6.86 1.44
C HIS A 466 0.84 6.05 0.93
N GLU A 467 0.66 5.93 -0.38
CA GLU A 467 -0.36 5.07 -1.00
C GLU A 467 -0.18 3.61 -0.56
N ALA A 468 1.06 3.11 -0.63
CA ALA A 468 1.42 1.75 -0.28
C ALA A 468 1.22 1.48 1.23
N ALA A 469 1.75 2.36 2.08
CA ALA A 469 1.65 2.26 3.53
C ALA A 469 0.20 2.17 4.01
N THR A 470 -0.62 3.11 3.56
CA THR A 470 -2.01 3.20 4.02
C THR A 470 -2.94 2.18 3.37
N SER A 471 -2.46 1.43 2.38
CA SER A 471 -3.19 0.34 1.72
C SER A 471 -2.65 -1.05 2.11
N ALA A 472 -1.80 -1.13 3.14
CA ALA A 472 -1.15 -2.36 3.62
C ALA A 472 -0.38 -3.11 2.51
N ASN A 473 0.31 -2.36 1.65
CA ASN A 473 1.20 -2.89 0.63
C ASN A 473 2.64 -2.51 0.97
N ASP A 474 3.44 -3.48 1.39
CA ASP A 474 4.86 -3.33 1.72
C ASP A 474 5.80 -3.59 0.53
N GLU A 475 5.32 -4.28 -0.51
CA GLU A 475 6.13 -4.79 -1.64
C GLU A 475 6.84 -3.68 -2.41
N VAL A 476 6.20 -2.51 -2.58
CA VAL A 476 6.81 -1.36 -3.26
C VAL A 476 7.60 -0.46 -2.31
N LEU A 477 7.37 -0.52 -0.99
CA LEU A 477 8.02 0.38 -0.03
C LEU A 477 9.54 0.15 -0.01
N ILE A 478 9.97 -1.10 0.10
CA ILE A 478 11.41 -1.41 0.17
C ILE A 478 12.14 -0.97 -1.10
N PRO A 479 11.69 -1.29 -2.33
CA PRO A 479 12.28 -0.74 -3.56
C PRO A 479 12.35 0.79 -3.58
N LEU A 480 11.28 1.49 -3.17
CA LEU A 480 11.31 2.96 -3.11
C LEU A 480 12.36 3.49 -2.13
N GLN A 481 12.46 2.88 -0.94
CA GLN A 481 13.47 3.24 0.06
C GLN A 481 14.87 3.13 -0.52
N ILE A 482 15.15 2.03 -1.21
CA ILE A 482 16.44 1.75 -1.82
C ILE A 482 16.75 2.77 -2.91
N GLU A 483 15.81 3.07 -3.81
CA GLU A 483 16.03 4.05 -4.88
C GLU A 483 16.28 5.46 -4.33
N LEU A 484 15.52 5.88 -3.31
CA LEU A 484 15.75 7.18 -2.67
C LEU A 484 17.08 7.23 -1.92
N THR A 485 17.42 6.16 -1.19
CA THR A 485 18.69 6.04 -0.47
C THR A 485 19.85 6.15 -1.46
N ASN A 486 19.85 5.35 -2.54
CA ASN A 486 20.90 5.41 -3.56
C ASN A 486 21.04 6.80 -4.21
N PHE A 487 19.92 7.47 -4.48
CA PHE A 487 19.97 8.82 -5.02
C PHE A 487 20.53 9.83 -4.00
N TRP A 488 20.01 9.82 -2.77
CA TRP A 488 20.50 10.64 -1.65
C TRP A 488 22.01 10.54 -1.46
N LEU A 489 22.52 9.32 -1.56
CA LEU A 489 23.93 8.97 -1.42
C LEU A 489 24.80 9.45 -2.59
N SER A 490 24.25 9.47 -3.79
CA SER A 490 24.94 9.99 -4.98
C SER A 490 24.99 11.51 -5.05
N CYS A 491 24.19 12.22 -4.25
CA CYS A 491 24.16 13.68 -4.24
C CYS A 491 25.39 14.29 -3.55
N ASP A 492 25.91 15.38 -4.13
CA ASP A 492 26.91 16.24 -3.50
C ASP A 492 26.43 16.75 -2.13
N GLU A 493 27.34 16.94 -1.18
CA GLU A 493 27.03 17.46 0.17
C GLU A 493 26.35 18.85 0.14
N LYS A 494 26.60 19.64 -0.91
CA LYS A 494 25.99 20.97 -1.10
C LYS A 494 24.58 20.91 -1.70
N ASN A 495 24.08 19.73 -2.09
CA ASN A 495 22.76 19.60 -2.68
C ASN A 495 21.66 19.95 -1.66
N LEU A 496 20.83 20.93 -2.00
CA LEU A 496 19.77 21.47 -1.13
C LEU A 496 18.72 20.45 -0.69
N TRP A 497 18.53 19.38 -1.47
CA TRP A 497 17.55 18.32 -1.17
C TRP A 497 18.14 17.17 -0.37
N LYS A 498 19.49 17.07 -0.24
CA LYS A 498 20.14 15.95 0.45
C LYS A 498 19.69 15.80 1.90
N PRO A 499 19.66 16.86 2.74
CA PRO A 499 19.13 16.76 4.11
C PRO A 499 17.64 16.40 4.15
N PHE A 500 16.86 16.87 3.18
CA PHE A 500 15.42 16.60 3.12
C PHE A 500 15.11 15.13 2.79
N MET A 501 15.88 14.53 1.89
CA MET A 501 15.76 13.11 1.55
C MET A 501 16.06 12.21 2.75
N GLU A 502 17.07 12.55 3.54
CA GLU A 502 17.33 11.87 4.82
C GLU A 502 16.12 11.93 5.75
N GLY A 503 15.50 13.10 5.89
CA GLY A 503 14.27 13.27 6.66
C GLY A 503 13.07 12.46 6.12
N LEU A 504 12.91 12.35 4.80
CA LEU A 504 11.89 11.50 4.19
C LEU A 504 12.14 10.00 4.41
N LEU A 505 13.39 9.57 4.47
CA LEU A 505 13.74 8.18 4.81
C LEU A 505 13.34 7.84 6.26
N LEU A 506 13.42 8.78 7.20
CA LEU A 506 12.90 8.58 8.56
C LEU A 506 11.38 8.37 8.57
N LEU A 507 10.64 9.12 7.75
CA LEU A 507 9.20 8.93 7.59
C LEU A 507 8.88 7.58 6.93
N HIS A 508 9.72 7.13 6.00
CA HIS A 508 9.57 5.84 5.35
C HIS A 508 9.62 4.67 6.35
N GLU A 509 10.41 4.76 7.41
CA GLU A 509 10.43 3.74 8.47
C GLU A 509 9.07 3.58 9.15
N ILE A 510 8.32 4.68 9.33
CA ILE A 510 6.94 4.61 9.83
C ILE A 510 6.05 3.93 8.80
N TRP A 511 6.17 4.28 7.52
CA TRP A 511 5.35 3.68 6.45
C TRP A 511 5.52 2.17 6.33
N LEU A 512 6.75 1.66 6.43
CA LEU A 512 7.02 0.23 6.43
C LEU A 512 6.32 -0.46 7.61
N ASN A 513 6.40 0.16 8.79
CA ASN A 513 5.74 -0.35 9.97
C ASN A 513 4.21 -0.31 9.86
N VAL A 514 3.64 0.77 9.31
CA VAL A 514 2.21 0.90 9.07
C VAL A 514 1.72 -0.16 8.07
N ALA A 515 2.44 -0.36 6.96
CA ALA A 515 2.07 -1.34 5.93
C ALA A 515 2.01 -2.77 6.47
N THR A 516 2.90 -3.09 7.42
CA THR A 516 3.04 -4.42 8.03
C THR A 516 2.38 -4.52 9.41
N ALA A 517 1.53 -3.55 9.76
CA ALA A 517 0.80 -3.45 11.04
C ALA A 517 1.69 -3.62 12.28
N GLN A 518 2.89 -3.03 12.26
CA GLN A 518 3.81 -3.01 13.39
C GLN A 518 3.55 -1.81 14.30
N ASN A 519 3.96 -1.97 15.56
CA ASN A 519 4.08 -0.83 16.45
C ASN A 519 5.22 0.07 15.95
N TYR A 520 4.87 1.26 15.48
CA TYR A 520 5.83 2.28 15.08
C TYR A 520 6.03 3.36 16.15
N GLN A 521 5.23 3.37 17.22
CA GLN A 521 5.21 4.44 18.21
C GLN A 521 6.51 4.52 19.01
N GLU A 522 7.09 3.37 19.36
CA GLU A 522 8.34 3.31 20.14
C GLU A 522 9.53 3.91 19.38
N GLY A 523 9.51 3.84 18.05
CA GLY A 523 10.54 4.42 17.19
C GLY A 523 10.44 5.93 17.01
N ILE A 524 9.25 6.53 17.11
CA ILE A 524 9.04 7.95 16.78
C ILE A 524 9.96 8.91 17.56
N PRO A 525 10.16 8.79 18.89
CA PRO A 525 11.08 9.68 19.61
C PRO A 525 12.52 9.63 19.09
N ALA A 526 13.00 8.44 18.71
CA ALA A 526 14.34 8.28 18.12
C ALA A 526 14.40 8.93 16.73
N LEU A 527 13.36 8.77 15.91
CA LEU A 527 13.25 9.42 14.60
C LEU A 527 13.20 10.95 14.72
N GLN A 528 12.47 11.49 15.70
CA GLN A 528 12.44 12.93 15.96
C GLN A 528 13.80 13.46 16.39
N LYS A 529 14.51 12.73 17.27
CA LYS A 529 15.87 13.08 17.67
C LYS A 529 16.85 13.04 16.49
N HIS A 530 16.72 12.06 15.60
CA HIS A 530 17.51 11.99 14.37
C HIS A 530 17.19 13.18 13.47
N LEU A 531 15.91 13.43 13.17
CA LEU A 531 15.46 14.60 12.42
C LEU A 531 16.03 15.91 12.99
N ASP A 532 16.13 16.00 14.32
CA ASP A 532 16.69 17.17 14.98
C ASP A 532 18.18 17.39 14.75
N GLY A 533 18.94 16.32 14.55
CA GLY A 533 20.38 16.31 14.29
C GLY A 533 20.80 16.33 12.82
N ILE A 534 19.88 16.33 11.85
CA ILE A 534 20.22 16.41 10.42
C ILE A 534 20.87 17.77 10.12
N ALA A 535 22.15 17.76 9.75
CA ALA A 535 22.91 18.95 9.42
C ALA A 535 22.40 19.60 8.11
N GLY A 536 22.32 20.93 8.08
CA GLY A 536 21.95 21.68 6.88
C GLY A 536 20.47 21.60 6.47
N LEU A 537 19.60 20.94 7.25
CA LEU A 537 18.16 20.87 6.97
C LEU A 537 17.46 22.21 7.29
N PRO A 538 16.86 22.90 6.30
CA PRO A 538 16.16 24.17 6.53
C PRO A 538 15.01 24.03 7.54
N ALA A 539 14.78 25.08 8.33
CA ALA A 539 13.79 25.08 9.41
C ALA A 539 12.36 24.76 8.92
N GLU A 540 11.96 25.30 7.76
CA GLU A 540 10.64 25.04 7.17
C GLU A 540 10.45 23.56 6.84
N GLN A 541 11.42 22.95 6.15
CA GLN A 541 11.41 21.53 5.80
C GLN A 541 11.39 20.64 7.05
N LYS A 542 12.24 20.97 8.02
CA LYS A 542 12.32 20.29 9.31
C LYS A 542 10.98 20.33 10.05
N ASN A 543 10.30 21.47 10.04
CA ASN A 543 9.01 21.63 10.72
C ASN A 543 7.89 20.85 10.03
N ILE A 544 7.87 20.77 8.69
CA ILE A 544 6.88 19.94 7.98
C ILE A 544 7.13 18.45 8.24
N LEU A 545 8.39 17.99 8.20
CA LEU A 545 8.75 16.60 8.53
C LEU A 545 8.38 16.25 9.98
N ARG A 546 8.67 17.15 10.92
CA ARG A 546 8.30 16.99 12.34
C ARG A 546 6.80 16.87 12.50
N ALA A 547 6.03 17.72 11.81
CA ALA A 547 4.57 17.65 11.82
C ALA A 547 4.04 16.30 11.32
N LEU A 548 4.65 15.72 10.28
CA LEU A 548 4.28 14.37 9.82
C LEU A 548 4.56 13.30 10.88
N LEU A 549 5.71 13.33 11.54
CA LEU A 549 6.04 12.41 12.65
C LEU A 549 5.04 12.56 13.81
N GLU A 550 4.69 13.79 14.18
CA GLU A 550 3.68 14.08 15.20
C GLU A 550 2.30 13.55 14.82
N THR A 551 1.90 13.74 13.55
CA THR A 551 0.64 13.23 13.03
C THR A 551 0.57 11.72 13.08
N TRP A 552 1.65 11.00 12.73
CA TRP A 552 1.69 9.55 12.88
C TRP A 552 1.66 9.11 14.34
N SER A 553 2.36 9.83 15.24
CA SER A 553 2.29 9.55 16.68
C SER A 553 0.87 9.74 17.22
N ALA A 554 0.19 10.83 16.87
CA ALA A 554 -1.18 11.07 17.28
C ALA A 554 -2.15 10.06 16.65
N THR A 555 -1.89 9.62 15.42
CA THR A 555 -2.64 8.54 14.75
C THR A 555 -2.51 7.24 15.53
N TRP A 556 -1.32 6.88 16.03
CA TRP A 556 -1.15 5.71 16.89
C TRP A 556 -2.02 5.79 18.14
N LEU A 557 -2.08 6.95 18.81
CA LEU A 557 -2.92 7.14 19.99
C LEU A 557 -4.42 6.94 19.71
N VAL A 558 -4.86 7.06 18.46
CA VAL A 558 -6.27 6.79 18.08
C VAL A 558 -6.51 5.29 17.86
N PHE A 559 -5.55 4.58 17.26
CA PHE A 559 -5.71 3.20 16.80
C PHE A 559 -5.03 2.14 17.70
N SER A 560 -4.31 2.54 18.74
CA SER A 560 -3.67 1.60 19.66
C SER A 560 -4.70 0.82 20.48
N LYS A 561 -4.27 -0.29 21.12
CA LYS A 561 -5.11 -1.07 22.04
C LYS A 561 -5.59 -0.28 23.27
N SER A 562 -4.90 0.81 23.61
CA SER A 562 -5.23 1.69 24.73
C SER A 562 -5.24 3.14 24.23
N PRO A 563 -6.33 3.56 23.55
CA PRO A 563 -6.38 4.86 22.90
C PRO A 563 -6.28 6.03 23.89
N ASP A 564 -5.60 7.10 23.49
CA ASP A 564 -5.56 8.38 24.19
C ASP A 564 -6.07 9.49 23.25
N TYR A 565 -7.41 9.57 23.18
CA TYR A 565 -8.10 10.50 22.28
C TYR A 565 -7.89 11.97 22.65
N ALA A 566 -7.72 12.29 23.93
CA ALA A 566 -7.53 13.66 24.39
C ALA A 566 -6.19 14.19 23.88
N ARG A 567 -5.11 13.44 24.13
CA ARG A 567 -3.77 13.78 23.67
C ARG A 567 -3.68 13.75 22.14
N ALA A 568 -4.33 12.80 21.47
CA ALA A 568 -4.40 12.77 20.01
C ALA A 568 -5.04 14.06 19.45
N LYS A 569 -6.20 14.46 19.98
CA LYS A 569 -6.92 15.67 19.56
C LYS A 569 -6.09 16.94 19.79
N GLU A 570 -5.44 17.06 20.93
CA GLU A 570 -4.55 18.18 21.25
C GLU A 570 -3.38 18.24 20.26
N THR A 571 -2.70 17.11 20.06
CA THR A 571 -1.56 17.00 19.15
C THR A 571 -1.96 17.40 17.73
N PHE A 572 -3.01 16.81 17.16
CA PHE A 572 -3.49 17.19 15.82
C PHE A 572 -3.81 18.69 15.73
N THR A 573 -4.46 19.26 16.74
CA THR A 573 -4.87 20.67 16.73
C THR A 573 -3.66 21.60 16.77
N ARG A 574 -2.67 21.31 17.61
CA ARG A 574 -1.40 22.04 17.65
C ARG A 574 -0.65 21.92 16.32
N THR A 575 -0.45 20.70 15.81
CA THR A 575 0.28 20.45 14.56
C THR A 575 -0.38 21.15 13.37
N ILE A 576 -1.72 21.20 13.29
CA ILE A 576 -2.45 21.98 12.27
C ILE A 576 -2.16 23.47 12.40
N ALA A 577 -2.19 24.01 13.62
CA ALA A 577 -1.91 25.43 13.86
C ALA A 577 -0.47 25.79 13.46
N ASP A 578 0.49 24.92 13.77
CA ASP A 578 1.90 25.15 13.44
C ASP A 578 2.16 25.04 11.94
N LEU A 579 1.61 24.02 11.26
CA LEU A 579 1.70 23.88 9.80
C LEU A 579 1.14 25.12 9.07
N ARG A 580 0.06 25.72 9.57
CA ARG A 580 -0.54 26.92 8.97
C ARG A 580 0.33 28.18 9.13
N LYS A 581 1.18 28.25 10.16
CA LYS A 581 2.12 29.37 10.37
C LYS A 581 3.35 29.30 9.45
N ILE A 582 3.66 28.14 8.88
CA ILE A 582 4.81 27.98 7.98
C ILE A 582 4.53 28.73 6.67
N SER A 583 5.32 29.76 6.39
CA SER A 583 5.39 30.40 5.08
C SER A 583 6.33 29.57 4.20
N ALA A 584 5.80 28.54 3.53
CA ALA A 584 6.61 27.66 2.71
C ALA A 584 6.98 28.34 1.38
N ALA A 585 8.19 28.12 0.91
CA ALA A 585 8.56 28.43 -0.46
C ALA A 585 7.63 27.71 -1.46
N GLU A 586 7.42 28.30 -2.65
CA GLU A 586 6.49 27.80 -3.69
C GLU A 586 6.75 26.32 -4.05
N ASN A 587 8.01 25.88 -4.01
CA ASN A 587 8.40 24.51 -4.29
C ASN A 587 8.04 23.50 -3.18
N LEU A 588 7.74 23.95 -1.96
CA LEU A 588 7.38 23.12 -0.79
C LEU A 588 5.89 23.19 -0.42
N ASP A 589 5.10 24.05 -1.07
CA ASP A 589 3.68 24.22 -0.79
C ASP A 589 2.90 22.90 -0.91
N TRP A 590 3.20 22.09 -1.91
CA TRP A 590 2.58 20.77 -2.06
C TRP A 590 2.84 19.87 -0.84
N PHE A 591 4.03 19.93 -0.24
CA PHE A 591 4.43 19.06 0.86
C PHE A 591 3.77 19.50 2.17
N LYS A 592 3.76 20.81 2.42
CA LYS A 592 2.99 21.41 3.51
C LYS A 592 1.50 21.08 3.39
N ASN A 593 0.92 21.22 2.19
CA ASN A 593 -0.50 20.93 1.94
C ASN A 593 -0.84 19.45 2.19
N ILE A 594 0.04 18.53 1.80
CA ILE A 594 -0.15 17.11 2.08
C ILE A 594 -0.02 16.79 3.57
N ALA A 595 0.96 17.36 4.27
CA ALA A 595 1.07 17.21 5.72
C ALA A 595 -0.17 17.77 6.45
N LEU A 596 -0.68 18.93 6.02
CA LEU A 596 -1.89 19.52 6.55
C LEU A 596 -3.11 18.63 6.27
N SER A 597 -3.26 18.16 5.03
CA SER A 597 -4.33 17.27 4.60
C SER A 597 -4.39 15.98 5.40
N LEU A 598 -3.24 15.31 5.59
CA LEU A 598 -3.14 14.11 6.42
C LEU A 598 -3.56 14.41 7.87
N THR A 599 -3.04 15.48 8.44
CA THR A 599 -3.29 15.83 9.85
C THR A 599 -4.76 16.17 10.11
N VAL A 600 -5.38 16.98 9.25
CA VAL A 600 -6.81 17.30 9.37
C VAL A 600 -7.68 16.07 9.13
N ARG A 601 -7.30 15.17 8.21
CA ARG A 601 -8.02 13.92 7.98
C ARG A 601 -8.02 13.03 9.22
N GLN A 602 -6.87 12.85 9.87
CA GLN A 602 -6.80 11.99 11.05
C GLN A 602 -7.57 12.59 12.24
N ARG A 603 -7.56 13.93 12.39
CA ARG A 603 -8.44 14.59 13.37
C ARG A 603 -9.91 14.45 13.02
N ALA A 604 -10.27 14.55 11.74
CA ALA A 604 -11.64 14.34 11.26
C ALA A 604 -12.13 12.92 11.56
N TYR A 605 -11.28 11.91 11.33
CA TYR A 605 -11.58 10.51 11.68
C TYR A 605 -11.83 10.35 13.17
N LEU A 606 -10.97 10.93 14.02
CA LEU A 606 -11.18 10.92 15.47
C LEU A 606 -12.53 11.56 15.84
N ARG A 607 -12.85 12.73 15.29
CA ARG A 607 -14.14 13.40 15.51
C ARG A 607 -15.32 12.54 15.05
N TYR A 608 -15.25 11.98 13.84
CA TYR A 608 -16.25 11.08 13.28
C TYR A 608 -16.51 9.88 14.19
N SER A 609 -15.47 9.18 14.63
CA SER A 609 -15.59 8.00 15.52
C SER A 609 -16.25 8.31 16.87
N ARG A 610 -16.19 9.57 17.30
CA ARG A 610 -16.79 10.07 18.53
C ARG A 610 -18.18 10.68 18.33
N GLY A 611 -18.69 10.71 17.09
CA GLY A 611 -19.99 11.28 16.73
C GLY A 611 -19.98 12.79 16.50
N ASP A 612 -18.82 13.46 16.48
CA ASP A 612 -18.67 14.90 16.17
C ASP A 612 -18.64 15.14 14.64
N TYR A 613 -19.74 14.76 13.97
CA TYR A 613 -19.81 14.68 12.51
C TYR A 613 -19.68 16.04 11.84
N GLN A 614 -20.27 17.10 12.40
CA GLN A 614 -20.25 18.42 11.78
C GLN A 614 -18.83 19.01 11.74
N ASN A 615 -18.04 18.82 12.80
CA ASN A 615 -16.65 19.26 12.80
C ASN A 615 -15.72 18.29 12.04
N ALA A 616 -16.07 17.01 11.95
CA ALA A 616 -15.39 16.08 11.04
C ALA A 616 -15.56 16.51 9.57
N ILE A 617 -16.78 16.85 9.15
CA ILE A 617 -17.07 17.34 7.79
C ILE A 617 -16.24 18.58 7.46
N LYS A 618 -16.14 19.56 8.37
CA LYS A 618 -15.33 20.76 8.17
C LYS A 618 -13.84 20.41 7.96
N ASP A 619 -13.31 19.50 8.76
CA ASP A 619 -11.91 19.06 8.63
C ASP A 619 -11.68 18.26 7.34
N TYR A 620 -12.60 17.37 6.95
CA TYR A 620 -12.50 16.63 5.69
C TYR A 620 -12.55 17.57 4.47
N GLN A 621 -13.43 18.57 4.48
CA GLN A 621 -13.47 19.61 3.45
C GLN A 621 -12.17 20.42 3.40
N ASP A 622 -11.57 20.70 4.55
CA ASP A 622 -10.27 21.37 4.62
C ASP A 622 -9.15 20.50 4.03
N GLY A 623 -9.11 19.22 4.39
CA GLY A 623 -8.16 18.27 3.82
C GLY A 623 -8.30 18.15 2.31
N LEU A 624 -9.55 18.17 1.81
CA LEU A 624 -9.87 18.06 0.38
C LEU A 624 -9.39 19.28 -0.42
N ARG A 625 -9.49 20.49 0.14
CA ARG A 625 -8.92 21.69 -0.49
C ARG A 625 -7.40 21.60 -0.64
N ASN A 626 -6.72 21.15 0.41
CA ASN A 626 -5.26 21.02 0.42
C ASN A 626 -4.75 19.92 -0.53
N VAL A 627 -5.40 18.75 -0.57
CA VAL A 627 -4.94 17.62 -1.40
C VAL A 627 -5.14 17.87 -2.90
N ARG A 628 -6.24 18.56 -3.28
CA ARG A 628 -6.52 18.89 -4.68
C ARG A 628 -5.47 19.84 -5.26
N ALA A 629 -5.01 20.80 -4.45
CA ALA A 629 -3.90 21.68 -4.83
C ALA A 629 -2.60 20.90 -5.10
N ALA A 630 -2.41 19.75 -4.46
CA ALA A 630 -1.21 18.92 -4.61
C ALA A 630 -1.32 17.83 -5.70
N GLY A 631 -2.53 17.45 -6.14
CA GLY A 631 -2.75 16.43 -7.18
C GLY A 631 -2.63 14.97 -6.73
N PHE A 632 -2.97 14.66 -5.46
CA PHE A 632 -2.81 13.33 -4.86
C PHE A 632 -4.13 12.55 -4.83
N TYR A 633 -4.43 11.83 -5.92
CA TYR A 633 -5.73 11.17 -6.11
C TYR A 633 -6.11 10.11 -5.05
N HIS A 634 -5.13 9.37 -4.52
CA HIS A 634 -5.40 8.35 -3.49
C HIS A 634 -5.92 8.98 -2.19
N GLU A 635 -5.30 10.07 -1.75
CA GLU A 635 -5.68 10.78 -0.53
C GLU A 635 -6.98 11.58 -0.76
N GLU A 636 -7.16 12.18 -1.95
CA GLU A 636 -8.43 12.79 -2.36
C GLU A 636 -9.60 11.80 -2.27
N ALA A 637 -9.41 10.59 -2.80
CA ALA A 637 -10.45 9.57 -2.77
C ALA A 637 -10.83 9.14 -1.35
N THR A 638 -9.85 9.10 -0.44
CA THR A 638 -10.08 8.76 0.97
C THR A 638 -10.86 9.87 1.67
N LEU A 639 -10.46 11.13 1.50
CA LEU A 639 -11.18 12.28 2.04
C LEU A 639 -12.62 12.35 1.55
N ARG A 640 -12.86 12.10 0.26
CA ARG A 640 -14.21 12.12 -0.32
C ARG A 640 -15.10 11.01 0.24
N ASN A 641 -14.57 9.78 0.33
CA ASN A 641 -15.31 8.67 0.93
C ASN A 641 -15.74 8.98 2.36
N ASP A 642 -14.80 9.45 3.19
CA ASP A 642 -15.03 9.66 4.61
C ASP A 642 -15.90 10.92 4.85
N LEU A 643 -15.75 11.95 4.01
CA LEU A 643 -16.65 13.10 3.98
C LEU A 643 -18.09 12.66 3.68
N GLY A 644 -18.27 11.81 2.67
CA GLY A 644 -19.60 11.34 2.29
C GLY A 644 -20.24 10.49 3.39
N LEU A 645 -19.47 9.60 4.02
CA LEU A 645 -19.94 8.88 5.22
C LEU A 645 -20.39 9.85 6.32
N ALA A 646 -19.57 10.84 6.68
CA ALA A 646 -19.96 11.82 7.70
C ALA A 646 -21.21 12.63 7.30
N GLN A 647 -21.39 12.91 6.01
CA GLN A 647 -22.58 13.57 5.47
C GLN A 647 -23.85 12.72 5.57
N ASP A 648 -23.77 11.40 5.38
CA ASP A 648 -24.90 10.48 5.58
C ASP A 648 -25.41 10.52 7.02
N TYR A 649 -24.50 10.55 8.00
CA TYR A 649 -24.84 10.61 9.43
C TYR A 649 -25.56 11.91 9.85
N ILE A 650 -25.54 12.95 9.01
CA ILE A 650 -26.28 14.20 9.23
C ILE A 650 -27.38 14.44 8.19
N GLY A 651 -27.76 13.43 7.42
CA GLY A 651 -28.86 13.49 6.45
C GLY A 651 -28.56 14.22 5.13
N LYS A 652 -27.29 14.51 4.82
CA LYS A 652 -26.89 15.15 3.54
C LYS A 652 -26.67 14.13 2.42
N PHE A 653 -27.68 13.29 2.19
CA PHE A 653 -27.59 12.10 1.33
C PHE A 653 -27.12 12.37 -0.11
N ARG A 654 -27.59 13.45 -0.75
CA ARG A 654 -27.17 13.79 -2.11
C ARG A 654 -25.67 14.09 -2.19
N SER A 655 -25.17 14.97 -1.32
CA SER A 655 -23.74 15.27 -1.28
C SER A 655 -22.91 14.05 -0.86
N ALA A 656 -23.47 13.20 0.01
CA ALA A 656 -22.81 11.99 0.46
C ALA A 656 -22.55 11.02 -0.70
N VAL A 657 -23.58 10.66 -1.47
CA VAL A 657 -23.43 9.73 -2.59
C VAL A 657 -22.55 10.29 -3.70
N GLU A 658 -22.63 11.59 -3.99
CA GLU A 658 -21.74 12.27 -4.95
C GLU A 658 -20.26 12.15 -4.51
N ASN A 659 -19.96 12.43 -3.24
CA ASN A 659 -18.60 12.32 -2.72
C ASN A 659 -18.09 10.87 -2.68
N ILE A 660 -18.89 9.92 -2.20
CA ILE A 660 -18.48 8.51 -2.13
C ILE A 660 -18.25 7.96 -3.55
N SER A 661 -19.11 8.31 -4.50
CA SER A 661 -19.01 7.87 -5.90
C SER A 661 -17.78 8.47 -6.60
N ASP A 662 -17.53 9.76 -6.44
CA ASP A 662 -16.31 10.41 -6.95
C ASP A 662 -15.05 9.74 -6.36
N GLY A 663 -15.06 9.46 -5.06
CA GLY A 663 -13.97 8.75 -4.38
C GLY A 663 -13.77 7.33 -4.94
N LEU A 664 -14.85 6.60 -5.19
CA LEU A 664 -14.82 5.27 -5.80
C LEU A 664 -14.21 5.32 -7.21
N GLN A 665 -14.61 6.28 -8.05
CA GLN A 665 -14.05 6.44 -9.39
C GLN A 665 -12.54 6.73 -9.36
N LEU A 666 -12.08 7.57 -8.44
CA LEU A 666 -10.66 7.81 -8.23
C LEU A 666 -9.92 6.54 -7.78
N ARG A 667 -10.51 5.73 -6.88
CA ARG A 667 -9.96 4.44 -6.42
C ARG A 667 -9.86 3.40 -7.54
N TYR A 668 -10.84 3.36 -8.45
CA TYR A 668 -10.76 2.57 -9.68
C TYR A 668 -9.67 3.08 -10.63
N ARG A 669 -9.51 4.41 -10.77
CA ARG A 669 -8.45 5.00 -11.60
C ARG A 669 -7.05 4.64 -11.12
N VAL A 670 -6.81 4.64 -9.80
CA VAL A 670 -5.53 4.21 -9.21
C VAL A 670 -5.46 2.71 -8.96
N ALA A 671 -6.54 1.98 -9.23
CA ALA A 671 -6.68 0.53 -9.07
C ALA A 671 -6.15 0.01 -7.72
N THR A 672 -6.69 0.55 -6.62
CA THR A 672 -6.32 0.12 -5.26
C THR A 672 -7.44 -0.74 -4.67
N GLY A 673 -7.36 -2.06 -4.84
CA GLY A 673 -8.39 -3.04 -4.44
C GLY A 673 -8.94 -2.84 -3.01
N PRO A 674 -8.09 -2.84 -1.95
CA PRO A 674 -8.55 -2.62 -0.58
C PRO A 674 -9.32 -1.31 -0.37
N ARG A 675 -8.98 -0.27 -1.13
CA ARG A 675 -9.69 1.02 -1.06
C ARG A 675 -11.03 0.97 -1.80
N ILE A 676 -11.10 0.30 -2.95
CA ILE A 676 -12.35 0.09 -3.70
C ILE A 676 -13.38 -0.61 -2.81
N VAL A 677 -12.97 -1.64 -2.07
CA VAL A 677 -13.80 -2.34 -1.08
C VAL A 677 -14.43 -1.37 -0.09
N LEU A 678 -13.63 -0.51 0.55
CA LEU A 678 -14.13 0.42 1.56
C LEU A 678 -15.17 1.39 0.97
N SER A 679 -15.00 1.81 -0.29
CA SER A 679 -16.00 2.66 -0.96
C SER A 679 -17.31 1.92 -1.22
N HIS A 680 -17.26 0.65 -1.61
CA HIS A 680 -18.48 -0.15 -1.74
C HIS A 680 -19.17 -0.38 -0.39
N SER A 681 -18.43 -0.60 0.70
CA SER A 681 -19.01 -0.65 2.04
C SER A 681 -19.67 0.69 2.43
N SER A 682 -19.06 1.83 2.09
CA SER A 682 -19.67 3.14 2.31
C SER A 682 -20.95 3.35 1.49
N LEU A 683 -20.98 2.94 0.22
CA LEU A 683 -22.19 2.99 -0.60
C LEU A 683 -23.28 2.08 -0.04
N ALA A 684 -22.92 0.89 0.45
CA ALA A 684 -23.88 0.02 1.12
C ALA A 684 -24.51 0.73 2.34
N GLN A 685 -23.68 1.37 3.18
CA GLN A 685 -24.14 2.17 4.31
C GLN A 685 -25.06 3.32 3.87
N HIS A 686 -24.70 4.05 2.81
CA HIS A 686 -25.53 5.11 2.23
C HIS A 686 -26.92 4.60 1.85
N HIS A 687 -26.98 3.47 1.13
CA HIS A 687 -28.23 2.86 0.71
C HIS A 687 -29.06 2.36 1.90
N ILE A 688 -28.43 1.87 2.97
CA ILE A 688 -29.12 1.55 4.22
C ILE A 688 -29.75 2.81 4.85
N PHE A 689 -29.07 3.96 4.82
CA PHE A 689 -29.61 5.23 5.34
C PHE A 689 -30.75 5.80 4.49
N THR A 690 -30.73 5.59 3.18
CA THR A 690 -31.80 6.02 2.27
C THR A 690 -32.95 5.01 2.17
N GLY A 691 -32.74 3.77 2.63
CA GLY A 691 -33.74 2.70 2.61
C GLY A 691 -33.76 1.89 1.30
N ALA A 692 -32.75 2.06 0.45
CA ALA A 692 -32.56 1.33 -0.79
C ALA A 692 -31.84 -0.01 -0.54
N PHE A 693 -32.48 -0.93 0.19
CA PHE A 693 -31.80 -2.12 0.72
C PHE A 693 -31.25 -3.09 -0.35
N GLU A 694 -31.88 -3.20 -1.53
CA GLU A 694 -31.33 -4.01 -2.62
C GLU A 694 -29.99 -3.48 -3.13
N ASP A 695 -29.88 -2.16 -3.33
CA ASP A 695 -28.61 -1.52 -3.69
C ASP A 695 -27.58 -1.63 -2.57
N GLY A 696 -28.03 -1.53 -1.31
CA GLY A 696 -27.20 -1.77 -0.14
C GLY A 696 -26.58 -3.18 -0.15
N ARG A 697 -27.40 -4.19 -0.43
CA ARG A 697 -27.00 -5.60 -0.51
C ARG A 697 -26.01 -5.82 -1.65
N LYS A 698 -26.31 -5.26 -2.82
CA LYS A 698 -25.44 -5.30 -4.01
C LYS A 698 -24.05 -4.76 -3.71
N HIS A 699 -23.96 -3.58 -3.10
CA HIS A 699 -22.68 -2.97 -2.73
C HIS A 699 -21.94 -3.72 -1.62
N ALA A 700 -22.65 -4.29 -0.64
CA ALA A 700 -22.04 -5.16 0.36
C ALA A 700 -21.41 -6.42 -0.28
N ILE A 701 -22.10 -7.03 -1.25
CA ILE A 701 -21.58 -8.18 -2.01
C ILE A 701 -20.36 -7.78 -2.86
N TYR A 702 -20.35 -6.60 -3.48
CA TYR A 702 -19.18 -6.09 -4.21
C TYR A 702 -17.97 -5.92 -3.30
N ALA A 703 -18.17 -5.35 -2.11
CA ALA A 703 -17.12 -5.26 -1.10
C ALA A 703 -16.57 -6.64 -0.74
N LEU A 704 -17.43 -7.64 -0.51
CA LEU A 704 -17.02 -9.01 -0.19
C LEU A 704 -16.22 -9.66 -1.32
N ARG A 705 -16.71 -9.63 -2.57
CA ARG A 705 -16.04 -10.28 -3.70
C ARG A 705 -14.66 -9.71 -3.99
N ILE A 706 -14.51 -8.39 -3.98
CA ILE A 706 -13.20 -7.76 -4.14
C ILE A 706 -12.33 -8.09 -2.92
N SER A 707 -12.89 -8.08 -1.71
CA SER A 707 -12.16 -8.48 -0.51
C SER A 707 -11.69 -9.92 -0.55
N ASP A 708 -12.39 -10.84 -1.21
CA ASP A 708 -11.91 -12.20 -1.42
C ASP A 708 -10.78 -12.23 -2.45
N ALA A 709 -10.93 -11.50 -3.56
CA ALA A 709 -9.96 -11.47 -4.66
C ALA A 709 -8.62 -10.79 -4.30
N VAL A 710 -8.63 -9.82 -3.39
CA VAL A 710 -7.41 -9.18 -2.84
C VAL A 710 -7.15 -9.60 -1.40
N GLY A 711 -7.94 -10.57 -0.92
CA GLY A 711 -8.00 -11.13 0.43
C GLY A 711 -7.99 -10.14 1.59
N PHE A 712 -8.45 -8.91 1.40
CA PHE A 712 -8.51 -7.89 2.44
C PHE A 712 -9.50 -8.24 3.58
N GLN A 713 -9.02 -8.83 4.68
CA GLN A 713 -9.86 -9.29 5.81
C GLN A 713 -10.71 -8.19 6.44
N ARG A 714 -10.13 -7.02 6.68
CA ARG A 714 -10.87 -5.86 7.17
C ARG A 714 -12.01 -5.48 6.22
N GLY A 715 -11.77 -5.59 4.92
CA GLY A 715 -12.77 -5.46 3.87
C GLY A 715 -13.90 -6.47 3.98
N LYS A 716 -13.57 -7.75 4.22
CA LYS A 716 -14.56 -8.82 4.47
C LYS A 716 -15.41 -8.52 5.71
N ALA A 717 -14.79 -8.01 6.77
CA ALA A 717 -15.50 -7.63 8.00
C ALA A 717 -16.53 -6.51 7.73
N PHE A 718 -16.12 -5.43 7.04
CA PHE A 718 -17.03 -4.36 6.66
C PHE A 718 -18.13 -4.83 5.70
N GLY A 719 -17.79 -5.59 4.66
CA GLY A 719 -18.78 -6.11 3.71
C GLY A 719 -19.85 -6.96 4.39
N ASN A 720 -19.44 -7.82 5.33
CA ASN A 720 -20.36 -8.65 6.11
C ASN A 720 -21.21 -7.83 7.09
N LEU A 721 -20.63 -6.82 7.76
CA LEU A 721 -21.39 -5.91 8.62
C LEU A 721 -22.51 -5.21 7.84
N MET A 722 -22.17 -4.67 6.66
CA MET A 722 -23.14 -3.99 5.79
C MET A 722 -24.20 -4.95 5.25
N LEU A 723 -23.81 -6.17 4.86
CA LEU A 723 -24.74 -7.20 4.42
C LEU A 723 -25.72 -7.56 5.53
N ALA A 724 -25.23 -7.71 6.77
CA ALA A 724 -26.05 -8.06 7.91
C ALA A 724 -27.05 -6.97 8.27
N GLU A 725 -26.61 -5.72 8.36
CA GLU A 725 -27.49 -4.58 8.65
C GLU A 725 -28.53 -4.40 7.53
N THR A 726 -28.13 -4.55 6.27
CA THR A 726 -29.04 -4.50 5.12
C THR A 726 -30.10 -5.59 5.20
N ALA A 727 -29.70 -6.85 5.35
CA ALA A 727 -30.61 -7.99 5.35
C ALA A 727 -31.60 -7.92 6.53
N ARG A 728 -31.12 -7.57 7.72
CA ARG A 728 -31.95 -7.38 8.91
C ARG A 728 -33.00 -6.29 8.70
N ARG A 729 -32.61 -5.16 8.10
CA ARG A 729 -33.53 -4.03 7.87
C ARG A 729 -34.52 -4.30 6.74
N PHE A 730 -34.07 -4.95 5.67
CA PHE A 730 -34.92 -5.33 4.55
C PHE A 730 -36.06 -6.25 4.99
N ALA A 731 -35.81 -7.17 5.92
CA ALA A 731 -36.83 -8.07 6.48
C ALA A 731 -38.07 -7.35 7.09
N PHE A 732 -37.93 -6.07 7.48
CA PHE A 732 -39.01 -5.28 8.09
C PHE A 732 -39.42 -4.03 7.27
N ALA A 733 -38.89 -3.88 6.06
CA ALA A 733 -39.26 -2.78 5.16
C ALA A 733 -40.69 -2.94 4.62
N SER A 734 -41.35 -1.84 4.20
CA SER A 734 -42.71 -1.90 3.58
C SER A 734 -42.76 -2.85 2.38
N PHE A 735 -41.73 -2.79 1.54
CA PHE A 735 -41.55 -3.62 0.36
C PHE A 735 -40.47 -4.70 0.60
N GLY A 736 -40.37 -5.16 1.84
CA GLY A 736 -39.44 -6.22 2.24
C GLY A 736 -39.78 -7.58 1.64
N PRO A 737 -38.88 -8.57 1.77
CA PRO A 737 -39.05 -9.88 1.18
C PRO A 737 -40.20 -10.63 1.85
N SER A 738 -40.91 -11.47 1.09
CA SER A 738 -41.95 -12.36 1.61
C SER A 738 -41.36 -13.37 2.62
N ASN A 739 -40.12 -13.81 2.42
CA ASN A 739 -39.42 -14.76 3.29
C ASN A 739 -38.50 -14.07 4.31
N ARG A 740 -39.09 -13.48 5.36
CA ARG A 740 -38.33 -12.81 6.44
C ARG A 740 -37.31 -13.72 7.15
N PRO A 741 -37.62 -15.00 7.49
CA PRO A 741 -36.66 -15.88 8.16
C PRO A 741 -35.34 -16.05 7.40
N GLU A 742 -35.40 -16.18 6.07
CA GLU A 742 -34.20 -16.33 5.24
C GLU A 742 -33.29 -15.09 5.27
N SER A 743 -33.90 -13.89 5.22
CA SER A 743 -33.14 -12.63 5.34
C SER A 743 -32.49 -12.47 6.71
N LEU A 744 -33.17 -12.88 7.78
CA LEU A 744 -32.63 -12.85 9.14
C LEU A 744 -31.50 -13.87 9.31
N GLU A 745 -31.60 -15.06 8.71
CA GLU A 745 -30.53 -16.06 8.73
C GLU A 745 -29.30 -15.59 7.94
N GLN A 746 -29.48 -14.91 6.80
CA GLN A 746 -28.38 -14.24 6.10
C GLN A 746 -27.71 -13.20 7.00
N ALA A 747 -28.51 -12.38 7.69
CA ALA A 747 -27.98 -11.37 8.60
C ALA A 747 -27.15 -12.01 9.73
N ARG A 748 -27.64 -13.10 10.34
CA ARG A 748 -26.94 -13.83 11.40
C ARG A 748 -25.56 -14.31 10.95
N LYS A 749 -25.49 -15.04 9.82
CA LYS A 749 -24.23 -15.57 9.27
C LYS A 749 -23.22 -14.46 9.00
N ALA A 750 -23.66 -13.37 8.39
CA ALA A 750 -22.78 -12.26 8.05
C ALA A 750 -22.26 -11.55 9.32
N ILE A 751 -23.09 -11.30 10.33
CA ILE A 751 -22.67 -10.65 11.58
C ILE A 751 -21.68 -11.49 12.38
N GLU A 752 -21.84 -12.82 12.39
CA GLU A 752 -20.91 -13.73 13.05
C GLU A 752 -19.51 -13.64 12.45
N ILE A 753 -19.42 -13.60 11.11
CA ILE A 753 -18.16 -13.39 10.38
C ILE A 753 -17.58 -12.01 10.69
N ALA A 754 -18.40 -10.94 10.61
CA ALA A 754 -17.94 -9.58 10.86
C ALA A 754 -17.39 -9.41 12.28
N ALA A 755 -18.12 -9.87 13.30
CA ALA A 755 -17.71 -9.78 14.69
C ALA A 755 -16.41 -10.56 14.96
N HIS A 756 -16.30 -11.78 14.43
CA HIS A 756 -15.10 -12.60 14.55
C HIS A 756 -13.89 -11.91 13.93
N LEU A 757 -14.01 -11.40 12.69
CA LEU A 757 -12.90 -10.72 12.01
C LEU A 757 -12.49 -9.42 12.70
N PHE A 758 -13.43 -8.60 13.18
CA PHE A 758 -13.07 -7.37 13.92
C PHE A 758 -12.40 -7.67 15.27
N GLU A 759 -12.77 -8.77 15.92
CA GLU A 759 -12.13 -9.27 17.13
C GLU A 759 -10.69 -9.74 16.85
N GLU A 760 -10.47 -10.53 15.80
CA GLU A 760 -9.14 -10.95 15.37
C GLU A 760 -8.23 -9.77 14.97
N LEU A 761 -8.80 -8.76 14.31
CA LEU A 761 -8.09 -7.54 13.92
C LEU A 761 -7.84 -6.58 15.09
N GLY A 762 -8.48 -6.78 16.25
CA GLY A 762 -8.40 -5.88 17.40
C GLY A 762 -9.08 -4.52 17.20
N GLU A 763 -10.03 -4.40 16.27
CA GLU A 763 -10.76 -3.17 15.99
C GLU A 763 -11.97 -3.00 16.93
N ASN A 764 -11.70 -2.70 18.20
CA ASN A 764 -12.72 -2.65 19.27
C ASN A 764 -13.94 -1.77 18.93
N ALA A 765 -13.73 -0.60 18.29
CA ALA A 765 -14.83 0.27 17.89
C ALA A 765 -15.76 -0.40 16.86
N MET A 766 -15.20 -1.10 15.87
CA MET A 766 -15.99 -1.81 14.86
C MET A 766 -16.57 -3.12 15.41
N LEU A 767 -15.90 -3.75 16.38
CA LEU A 767 -16.46 -4.88 17.12
C LEU A 767 -17.72 -4.46 17.89
N ILE A 768 -17.73 -3.29 18.53
CA ILE A 768 -18.94 -2.73 19.18
C ILE A 768 -20.08 -2.55 18.18
N GLU A 769 -19.80 -2.06 16.96
CA GLU A 769 -20.80 -1.95 15.89
C GLU A 769 -21.39 -3.31 15.49
N ALA A 770 -20.52 -4.30 15.23
CA ALA A 770 -20.97 -5.64 14.87
C ALA A 770 -21.75 -6.32 16.01
N ARG A 771 -21.33 -6.15 17.26
CA ARG A 771 -22.03 -6.69 18.44
C ARG A 771 -23.37 -5.99 18.69
N LEU A 772 -23.46 -4.67 18.45
CA LEU A 772 -24.72 -3.93 18.51
C LEU A 772 -25.71 -4.43 17.46
N GLU A 773 -25.26 -4.60 16.22
CA GLU A 773 -26.09 -5.15 15.16
C GLU A 773 -26.50 -6.60 15.46
N TYR A 774 -25.62 -7.40 16.08
CA TYR A 774 -25.98 -8.76 16.54
C TYR A 774 -27.04 -8.72 17.64
N ALA A 775 -26.92 -7.81 18.61
CA ALA A 775 -27.92 -7.61 19.64
C ALA A 775 -29.28 -7.16 19.04
N CYS A 776 -29.25 -6.30 18.02
CA CYS A 776 -30.44 -5.92 17.27
C CYS A 776 -31.07 -7.10 16.52
N TYR A 777 -30.27 -8.02 15.98
CA TYR A 777 -30.77 -9.26 15.38
C TYR A 777 -31.58 -10.08 16.40
N TYR A 778 -31.07 -10.32 17.60
CA TYR A 778 -31.82 -11.07 18.64
C TYR A 778 -33.11 -10.36 19.05
N ARG A 779 -33.08 -9.03 19.16
CA ARG A 779 -34.30 -8.25 19.41
C ARG A 779 -35.31 -8.43 18.27
N ASP A 780 -34.85 -8.44 17.03
CA ASP A 780 -35.72 -8.62 15.87
C ASP A 780 -36.27 -10.05 15.78
N MET A 781 -35.56 -11.06 16.30
CA MET A 781 -36.10 -12.41 16.47
C MET A 781 -37.28 -12.44 17.44
N VAL A 782 -37.24 -11.69 18.55
CA VAL A 782 -38.38 -11.54 19.49
C VAL A 782 -39.62 -10.99 18.78
N ARG A 783 -39.44 -10.13 17.78
CA ARG A 783 -40.53 -9.50 17.02
C ARG A 783 -41.27 -10.51 16.12
N VAL A 784 -40.58 -11.52 15.60
CA VAL A 784 -41.14 -12.51 14.66
C VAL A 784 -41.46 -13.86 15.30
N GLU A 785 -40.93 -14.13 16.50
CA GLU A 785 -41.17 -15.36 17.24
C GLU A 785 -42.58 -15.40 17.83
N ASN A 786 -43.27 -16.51 17.59
CA ASN A 786 -44.62 -16.76 18.08
C ASN A 786 -44.63 -17.76 19.26
N ASP A 787 -43.64 -18.65 19.35
CA ASP A 787 -43.55 -19.59 20.46
C ASP A 787 -43.09 -18.87 21.75
N PRO A 788 -43.86 -18.92 22.86
CA PRO A 788 -43.52 -18.19 24.09
C PRO A 788 -42.18 -18.59 24.72
N ALA A 789 -41.80 -19.86 24.65
CA ALA A 789 -40.55 -20.35 25.25
C ALA A 789 -39.34 -19.86 24.46
N ASN A 790 -39.39 -19.99 23.13
CA ASN A 790 -38.36 -19.44 22.23
C ASN A 790 -38.28 -17.92 22.33
N LYS A 791 -39.44 -17.24 22.40
CA LYS A 791 -39.49 -15.78 22.52
C LYS A 791 -38.82 -15.29 23.82
N LYS A 792 -39.02 -16.02 24.93
CA LYS A 792 -38.33 -15.77 26.18
C LYS A 792 -36.81 -15.94 26.04
N ASN A 793 -36.34 -17.02 25.41
CA ASN A 793 -34.92 -17.26 25.17
C ASN A 793 -34.28 -16.16 24.32
N TRP A 794 -34.96 -15.75 23.23
CA TRP A 794 -34.50 -14.63 22.39
C TRP A 794 -34.46 -13.31 23.15
N PHE A 795 -35.44 -13.05 24.01
CA PHE A 795 -35.48 -11.86 24.86
C PHE A 795 -34.28 -11.82 25.81
N GLU A 796 -34.02 -12.91 26.54
CA GLU A 796 -32.91 -12.99 27.49
C GLU A 796 -31.56 -12.81 26.79
N MET A 797 -31.39 -13.42 25.61
CA MET A 797 -30.19 -13.27 24.79
C MET A 797 -30.02 -11.84 24.26
N ALA A 798 -31.11 -11.20 23.82
CA ALA A 798 -31.10 -9.81 23.35
C ALA A 798 -30.72 -8.84 24.46
N ASP A 799 -31.33 -8.95 25.66
CA ASP A 799 -31.01 -8.06 26.79
C ASP A 799 -29.55 -8.23 27.22
N LYS A 800 -29.09 -9.47 27.39
CA LYS A 800 -27.70 -9.77 27.73
C LYS A 800 -26.73 -9.09 26.75
N LYS A 801 -26.92 -9.28 25.45
CA LYS A 801 -26.04 -8.71 24.42
C LYS A 801 -26.12 -7.19 24.34
N LEU A 802 -27.30 -6.58 24.56
CA LEU A 802 -27.43 -5.13 24.60
C LEU A 802 -26.67 -4.52 25.78
N ARG A 803 -26.70 -5.17 26.96
CA ARG A 803 -25.93 -4.74 28.13
C ARG A 803 -24.42 -4.90 27.90
N GLU A 804 -23.98 -6.02 27.31
CA GLU A 804 -22.58 -6.22 26.92
C GLU A 804 -22.08 -5.10 26.00
N VAL A 805 -22.87 -4.77 24.97
CA VAL A 805 -22.54 -3.67 24.03
C VAL A 805 -22.50 -2.32 24.74
N GLU A 806 -23.44 -2.06 25.65
CA GLU A 806 -23.47 -0.84 26.46
C GLU A 806 -22.19 -0.68 27.27
N ASP A 807 -21.78 -1.72 27.99
CA ASP A 807 -20.58 -1.72 28.82
C ASP A 807 -19.31 -1.53 27.98
N MET A 808 -19.19 -2.28 26.87
CA MET A 808 -18.07 -2.14 25.93
C MET A 808 -17.99 -0.72 25.37
N ALA A 809 -19.12 -0.14 24.95
CA ALA A 809 -19.17 1.21 24.40
C ALA A 809 -18.83 2.28 25.44
N ARG A 810 -19.28 2.14 26.70
CA ARG A 810 -18.90 3.04 27.80
C ARG A 810 -17.41 2.97 28.08
N GLN A 811 -16.84 1.76 28.17
CA GLN A 811 -15.40 1.55 28.39
C GLN A 811 -14.55 2.15 27.27
N ALA A 812 -15.01 2.05 26.02
CA ALA A 812 -14.36 2.65 24.86
C ALA A 812 -14.62 4.17 24.71
N GLY A 813 -15.51 4.76 25.52
CA GLY A 813 -15.93 6.16 25.41
C GLY A 813 -16.75 6.46 24.15
N ILE A 814 -17.38 5.47 23.52
CA ILE A 814 -18.23 5.62 22.34
C ILE A 814 -19.68 5.83 22.80
N GLU A 815 -19.92 6.98 23.43
CA GLU A 815 -21.15 7.25 24.19
C GLU A 815 -22.43 7.09 23.36
N HIS A 816 -22.42 7.49 22.09
CA HIS A 816 -23.60 7.39 21.22
C HIS A 816 -24.03 5.93 20.96
N ARG A 817 -23.11 4.96 21.03
CA ARG A 817 -23.44 3.52 20.92
C ARG A 817 -23.94 2.92 22.22
N ALA A 818 -23.44 3.38 23.36
CA ALA A 818 -24.02 3.03 24.66
C ALA A 818 -25.49 3.51 24.76
N VAL A 819 -25.75 4.75 24.34
CA VAL A 819 -27.10 5.32 24.24
C VAL A 819 -27.97 4.51 23.26
N ASP A 820 -27.43 4.09 22.12
CA ASP A 820 -28.16 3.25 21.16
C ASP A 820 -28.55 1.90 21.77
N ALA A 821 -27.63 1.22 22.47
CA ALA A 821 -27.90 -0.07 23.12
C ALA A 821 -29.08 0.03 24.10
N ILE A 822 -29.09 1.05 24.97
CA ILE A 822 -30.20 1.30 25.91
C ILE A 822 -31.49 1.64 25.16
N SER A 823 -31.40 2.43 24.08
CA SER A 823 -32.59 2.72 23.26
C SER A 823 -33.21 1.46 22.67
N ASN A 824 -32.39 0.47 22.31
CA ASN A 824 -32.87 -0.80 21.78
C ASN A 824 -33.51 -1.67 22.87
N ARG A 825 -33.17 -1.48 24.16
CA ARG A 825 -33.81 -2.18 25.29
C ARG A 825 -35.27 -1.73 25.49
N VAL A 826 -35.60 -0.46 25.28
CA VAL A 826 -37.01 0.01 25.29
C VAL A 826 -37.82 -0.74 24.23
N TRP A 827 -37.29 -0.83 23.00
CA TRP A 827 -37.94 -1.56 21.90
C TRP A 827 -37.98 -3.07 22.12
N LEU A 828 -36.97 -3.65 22.79
CA LEU A 828 -36.98 -5.05 23.19
C LEU A 828 -38.15 -5.35 24.11
N GLY A 829 -38.38 -4.51 25.13
CA GLY A 829 -39.54 -4.65 26.02
C GLY A 829 -40.87 -4.55 25.27
N TYR A 830 -40.98 -3.62 24.34
CA TYR A 830 -42.14 -3.51 23.47
C TYR A 830 -42.37 -4.78 22.62
N TYR A 831 -41.36 -5.34 21.96
CA TYR A 831 -41.55 -6.54 21.13
C TYR A 831 -41.79 -7.82 21.97
N ALA A 832 -41.21 -7.87 23.17
CA ALA A 832 -41.37 -8.99 24.10
C ALA A 832 -42.69 -8.98 24.89
N ASP A 833 -43.50 -7.92 24.72
CA ASP A 833 -44.70 -7.68 25.53
C ASP A 833 -44.40 -7.57 27.04
N LYS A 834 -43.28 -6.91 27.36
CA LYS A 834 -42.82 -6.66 28.72
C LYS A 834 -42.76 -5.15 28.98
N PRO A 835 -43.91 -4.52 29.24
CA PRO A 835 -43.97 -3.07 29.35
C PRO A 835 -43.17 -2.51 30.54
N ASP A 836 -43.11 -3.22 31.67
CA ASP A 836 -42.42 -2.71 32.86
C ASP A 836 -40.90 -2.73 32.67
N TYR A 837 -40.41 -3.71 31.91
CA TYR A 837 -39.02 -3.73 31.44
C TYR A 837 -38.73 -2.56 30.49
N ALA A 838 -39.65 -2.23 29.58
CA ALA A 838 -39.49 -1.08 28.68
C ALA A 838 -39.49 0.25 29.45
N GLU A 839 -40.34 0.38 30.48
CA GLU A 839 -40.37 1.54 31.39
C GLU A 839 -39.05 1.67 32.14
N GLN A 840 -38.57 0.58 32.75
CA GLN A 840 -37.29 0.58 33.45
C GLN A 840 -36.15 1.02 32.52
N ALA A 841 -36.08 0.44 31.31
CA ALA A 841 -35.06 0.81 30.32
C ALA A 841 -35.16 2.29 29.90
N PHE A 842 -36.38 2.85 29.83
CA PHE A 842 -36.58 4.27 29.53
C PHE A 842 -36.16 5.19 30.69
N GLN A 843 -36.39 4.78 31.95
CA GLN A 843 -35.89 5.55 33.10
C GLN A 843 -34.36 5.54 33.18
N GLU A 844 -33.75 4.38 32.95
CA GLU A 844 -32.29 4.26 32.83
C GLU A 844 -31.76 5.16 31.69
N PHE A 845 -32.44 5.20 30.54
CA PHE A 845 -32.11 6.07 29.42
C PHE A 845 -32.16 7.56 29.81
N LYS A 846 -33.20 7.98 30.54
CA LYS A 846 -33.35 9.38 30.97
C LYS A 846 -32.27 9.85 31.94
N GLN A 847 -31.71 8.93 32.73
CA GLN A 847 -30.69 9.23 33.74
C GLN A 847 -29.27 9.33 33.16
N LEU A 848 -29.09 9.08 31.86
CA LEU A 848 -27.78 9.18 31.23
C LEU A 848 -27.25 10.62 31.24
N GLU A 849 -26.13 10.82 31.92
CA GLU A 849 -25.41 12.09 32.00
C GLU A 849 -25.10 12.67 30.60
N THR A 850 -24.70 11.83 29.66
CA THR A 850 -24.44 12.21 28.25
C THR A 850 -25.63 12.91 27.60
N LEU A 851 -26.87 12.60 27.99
CA LEU A 851 -28.07 13.15 27.37
C LEU A 851 -28.53 14.48 27.99
N LYS A 852 -28.00 14.89 29.15
CA LYS A 852 -28.36 16.17 29.79
C LYS A 852 -28.35 17.38 28.85
N PRO A 853 -27.33 17.56 27.98
CA PRO A 853 -27.29 18.69 27.05
C PRO A 853 -28.31 18.61 25.91
N TYR A 854 -28.92 17.44 25.68
CA TYR A 854 -29.78 17.17 24.53
C TYR A 854 -31.27 17.25 24.86
N TRP A 855 -31.65 17.29 26.14
CA TRP A 855 -33.05 17.43 26.53
C TRP A 855 -33.61 18.79 26.12
N LEU A 856 -34.87 18.79 25.69
CA LEU A 856 -35.64 19.99 25.45
C LEU A 856 -35.97 20.68 26.78
N ALA A 857 -35.81 22.00 26.78
CA ALA A 857 -36.30 22.92 27.80
C ALA A 857 -36.97 24.09 27.06
N ASN A 858 -38.29 24.27 27.26
CA ASN A 858 -39.11 25.29 26.60
C ASN A 858 -38.96 25.29 25.07
N GLY A 859 -39.07 24.12 24.44
CA GLY A 859 -39.03 23.95 22.98
C GLY A 859 -37.63 24.03 22.35
N LYS A 860 -36.58 24.20 23.14
CA LYS A 860 -35.20 24.30 22.66
C LYS A 860 -34.30 23.27 23.33
N VAL A 861 -33.32 22.76 22.61
CA VAL A 861 -32.31 21.86 23.18
C VAL A 861 -31.45 22.63 24.18
N ALA A 862 -31.17 22.02 25.34
CA ALA A 862 -30.44 22.67 26.43
C ALA A 862 -29.05 23.20 26.02
N ASP A 863 -28.33 22.47 25.17
CA ASP A 863 -27.05 22.90 24.58
C ASP A 863 -27.08 22.71 23.04
N PRO A 864 -27.49 23.74 22.28
CA PRO A 864 -27.55 23.66 20.82
C PRO A 864 -26.19 23.34 20.18
N GLN A 865 -25.07 23.79 20.77
CA GLN A 865 -23.74 23.55 20.19
C GLN A 865 -23.34 22.08 20.29
N LYS A 866 -23.63 21.42 21.42
CA LYS A 866 -23.42 19.97 21.55
C LYS A 866 -24.37 19.18 20.66
N ALA A 867 -25.62 19.62 20.56
CA ALA A 867 -26.61 19.00 19.68
C ALA A 867 -26.21 19.07 18.20
N ASP A 868 -25.68 20.21 17.76
CA ASP A 868 -25.13 20.41 16.41
C ASP A 868 -23.89 19.53 16.16
N ALA A 869 -23.05 19.35 17.17
CA ALA A 869 -21.84 18.53 17.06
C ALA A 869 -22.19 17.04 16.90
N ASN A 870 -23.13 16.53 17.71
CA ASN A 870 -23.52 15.11 17.73
C ASN A 870 -25.05 14.92 17.59
N PRO A 871 -25.59 15.15 16.38
CA PRO A 871 -27.04 15.12 16.15
C PRO A 871 -27.64 13.71 16.25
N ILE A 872 -26.83 12.65 16.18
CA ILE A 872 -27.35 11.27 16.25
C ILE A 872 -27.97 10.95 17.60
N LEU A 873 -27.52 11.59 18.68
CA LEU A 873 -28.09 11.43 20.02
C LEU A 873 -29.54 11.93 20.09
N LEU A 874 -29.89 13.01 19.40
CA LEU A 874 -31.28 13.49 19.31
C LEU A 874 -32.20 12.43 18.71
N THR A 875 -31.72 11.66 17.75
CA THR A 875 -32.54 10.61 17.13
C THR A 875 -32.60 9.32 17.92
N ARG A 876 -31.62 9.08 18.79
CA ARG A 876 -31.76 8.04 19.82
C ARG A 876 -32.77 8.44 20.88
N ILE A 877 -32.82 9.71 21.26
CA ILE A 877 -33.86 10.26 22.13
C ILE A 877 -35.24 10.12 21.46
N ALA A 878 -35.38 10.54 20.21
CA ALA A 878 -36.61 10.40 19.45
C ALA A 878 -37.07 8.93 19.39
N LYS A 879 -36.17 8.02 19.02
CA LYS A 879 -36.43 6.57 18.98
C LYS A 879 -36.90 6.02 20.33
N CYS A 880 -36.35 6.48 21.44
CA CYS A 880 -36.80 6.10 22.78
C CYS A 880 -38.22 6.59 23.08
N TYR A 881 -38.50 7.86 22.82
CA TYR A 881 -39.83 8.44 23.02
C TYR A 881 -40.89 7.73 22.18
N ILE A 882 -40.63 7.51 20.89
CA ILE A 882 -41.55 6.74 20.03
C ILE A 882 -41.77 5.33 20.58
N GLY A 883 -40.69 4.64 21.00
CA GLY A 883 -40.81 3.32 21.63
C GLY A 883 -41.66 3.34 22.90
N ARG A 884 -41.53 4.39 23.73
CA ARG A 884 -42.31 4.54 24.95
C ARG A 884 -43.78 4.87 24.69
N GLY A 885 -44.06 5.69 23.68
CA GLY A 885 -45.41 5.94 23.21
C GLY A 885 -46.08 4.67 22.69
N MET A 886 -45.36 3.81 21.97
CA MET A 886 -45.86 2.52 21.52
C MET A 886 -46.23 1.59 22.68
N VAL A 887 -45.43 1.58 23.77
CA VAL A 887 -45.74 0.83 24.99
C VAL A 887 -46.98 1.39 25.69
N ALA A 888 -47.08 2.71 25.84
CA ALA A 888 -48.24 3.37 26.44
C ALA A 888 -49.52 3.07 25.65
N LEU A 889 -49.47 3.18 24.33
CA LEU A 889 -50.60 2.91 23.45
C LEU A 889 -51.08 1.47 23.56
N ARG A 890 -50.16 0.51 23.63
CA ARG A 890 -50.52 -0.90 23.81
C ARG A 890 -51.21 -1.14 25.17
N LYS A 891 -50.67 -0.57 26.25
CA LYS A 891 -51.32 -0.65 27.58
C LYS A 891 -52.70 0.02 27.58
N TRP A 892 -52.85 1.15 26.89
CA TRP A 892 -54.13 1.82 26.76
C TRP A 892 -55.14 0.91 26.02
N ARG A 893 -54.75 0.31 24.89
CA ARG A 893 -55.61 -0.64 24.15
C ARG A 893 -56.10 -1.81 25.00
N SER A 894 -55.36 -2.23 26.03
CA SER A 894 -55.77 -3.32 26.91
C SER A 894 -56.56 -2.88 28.14
N THR A 895 -56.47 -1.61 28.56
CA THR A 895 -57.04 -1.12 29.83
C THR A 895 -58.09 -0.02 29.67
N GLY A 896 -58.09 0.69 28.55
CA GLY A 896 -58.92 1.87 28.30
C GLY A 896 -58.58 3.10 29.16
N ALA A 897 -57.51 3.06 29.98
CA ALA A 897 -57.25 4.14 30.95
C ALA A 897 -56.82 5.45 30.25
N PRO A 898 -57.58 6.56 30.37
CA PRO A 898 -57.33 7.79 29.59
C PRO A 898 -55.92 8.38 29.77
N ALA A 899 -55.35 8.27 30.98
CA ALA A 899 -54.00 8.74 31.27
C ALA A 899 -52.91 8.10 30.38
N LEU A 900 -53.11 6.87 29.91
CA LEU A 900 -52.17 6.17 29.02
C LEU A 900 -52.26 6.67 27.57
N LEU A 901 -53.45 7.13 27.13
CA LEU A 901 -53.62 7.77 25.83
C LEU A 901 -52.96 9.15 25.83
N ALA A 902 -53.12 9.93 26.91
CA ALA A 902 -52.41 11.17 27.14
C ALA A 902 -50.88 10.98 27.19
N GLU A 903 -50.41 9.93 27.86
CA GLU A 903 -48.99 9.54 27.85
C GLU A 903 -48.50 9.21 26.44
N THR A 904 -49.31 8.51 25.64
CA THR A 904 -48.99 8.20 24.24
C THR A 904 -48.85 9.48 23.41
N ALA A 905 -49.81 10.40 23.52
CA ALA A 905 -49.79 11.70 22.85
C ALA A 905 -48.50 12.45 23.19
N ARG A 906 -48.17 12.57 24.48
CA ARG A 906 -46.93 13.23 24.93
C ARG A 906 -45.67 12.64 24.31
N HIS A 907 -45.52 11.31 24.38
CA HIS A 907 -44.29 10.68 23.89
C HIS A 907 -44.20 10.66 22.36
N PHE A 908 -45.32 10.53 21.63
CA PHE A 908 -45.31 10.67 20.18
C PHE A 908 -45.00 12.11 19.76
N THR A 909 -45.60 13.12 20.39
CA THR A 909 -45.31 14.53 20.10
C THR A 909 -43.84 14.85 20.34
N LEU A 910 -43.30 14.49 21.51
CA LEU A 910 -41.89 14.71 21.83
C LEU A 910 -40.97 13.92 20.89
N GLY A 911 -41.26 12.65 20.62
CA GLY A 911 -40.47 11.82 19.72
C GLY A 911 -40.39 12.40 18.30
N MET A 912 -41.51 12.90 17.77
CA MET A 912 -41.56 13.56 16.46
C MET A 912 -40.87 14.93 16.50
N ALA A 913 -41.01 15.69 17.58
CA ALA A 913 -40.32 16.96 17.76
C ALA A 913 -38.79 16.79 17.74
N TYR A 914 -38.24 15.83 18.50
CA TYR A 914 -36.79 15.53 18.48
C TYR A 914 -36.27 15.14 17.09
N ASN A 915 -37.06 14.37 16.32
CA ASN A 915 -36.71 14.02 14.95
C ASN A 915 -36.60 15.25 14.03
N GLY A 916 -37.44 16.27 14.25
CA GLY A 916 -37.48 17.49 13.44
C GLY A 916 -36.40 18.54 13.76
N ILE A 917 -35.60 18.38 14.82
CA ILE A 917 -34.65 19.43 15.28
C ILE A 917 -33.49 19.63 14.29
N GLN A 918 -32.90 18.55 13.79
CA GLN A 918 -31.67 18.62 12.97
C GLN A 918 -31.85 18.13 11.54
N TRP A 919 -32.76 17.19 11.30
CA TRP A 919 -32.83 16.47 10.03
C TRP A 919 -34.20 16.64 9.40
N LYS A 920 -34.19 17.03 8.11
CA LYS A 920 -35.41 17.08 7.30
C LYS A 920 -35.87 15.69 6.88
N ASP A 921 -34.92 14.76 6.69
CA ASP A 921 -35.21 13.39 6.29
C ASP A 921 -34.09 12.44 6.76
N HIS A 922 -34.48 11.31 7.34
CA HIS A 922 -33.59 10.20 7.73
C HIS A 922 -34.46 8.95 7.90
N ARG A 923 -33.90 7.75 7.65
CA ARG A 923 -34.65 6.48 7.78
C ARG A 923 -35.42 6.34 9.09
N GLY A 924 -34.79 6.65 10.22
CA GLY A 924 -35.43 6.58 11.54
C GLY A 924 -36.65 7.51 11.68
N ILE A 925 -36.64 8.65 10.99
CA ILE A 925 -37.77 9.59 10.95
C ILE A 925 -38.89 8.98 10.10
N ARG A 926 -38.57 8.44 8.93
CA ARG A 926 -39.55 7.79 8.05
C ARG A 926 -40.22 6.60 8.73
N GLU A 927 -39.43 5.77 9.41
CA GLU A 927 -39.91 4.62 10.19
C GLU A 927 -40.80 5.04 11.37
N ALA A 928 -40.40 6.06 12.13
CA ALA A 928 -41.20 6.61 13.22
C ALA A 928 -42.52 7.21 12.71
N ARG A 929 -42.48 8.05 11.67
CA ARG A 929 -43.65 8.66 11.03
C ARG A 929 -44.64 7.58 10.58
N ARG A 930 -44.15 6.55 9.87
CA ARG A 930 -44.96 5.40 9.42
C ARG A 930 -45.58 4.64 10.61
N GLY A 931 -44.78 4.29 11.61
CA GLY A 931 -45.26 3.52 12.76
C GLY A 931 -46.32 4.28 13.57
N VAL A 932 -46.09 5.56 13.84
CA VAL A 932 -47.06 6.42 14.53
C VAL A 932 -48.32 6.56 13.69
N TYR A 933 -48.21 6.91 12.41
CA TYR A 933 -49.33 7.04 11.49
C TYR A 933 -50.22 5.78 11.49
N THR A 934 -49.65 4.60 11.25
CA THR A 934 -50.39 3.32 11.26
C THR A 934 -51.06 3.04 12.61
N SER A 935 -50.47 3.52 13.70
CA SER A 935 -51.03 3.34 15.04
C SER A 935 -52.22 4.27 15.30
N LEU A 936 -52.16 5.50 14.79
CA LEU A 936 -53.22 6.51 14.94
C LEU A 936 -54.43 6.23 14.05
N THR A 937 -54.22 5.71 12.83
CA THR A 937 -55.33 5.33 11.93
C THR A 937 -56.23 4.23 12.48
N ALA A 938 -55.81 3.55 13.55
CA ALA A 938 -56.57 2.51 14.23
C ALA A 938 -57.42 3.04 15.40
N LEU A 939 -57.36 4.34 15.70
CA LEU A 939 -58.17 4.99 16.73
C LEU A 939 -59.54 5.40 16.15
N HIS A 940 -60.58 5.35 16.98
CA HIS A 940 -61.92 5.85 16.66
C HIS A 940 -62.01 7.38 16.80
N ASP A 941 -63.04 8.00 16.22
CA ASP A 941 -63.22 9.46 16.17
C ASP A 941 -63.12 10.14 17.55
N ASP A 942 -63.78 9.59 18.57
CA ASP A 942 -63.75 10.13 19.95
C ASP A 942 -62.36 9.98 20.60
N GLU A 943 -61.65 8.89 20.29
CA GLU A 943 -60.30 8.63 20.76
C GLU A 943 -59.29 9.57 20.09
N LEU A 944 -59.46 9.81 18.78
CA LEU A 944 -58.68 10.77 18.02
C LEU A 944 -58.88 12.18 18.54
N ARG A 945 -60.11 12.59 18.86
CA ARG A 945 -60.40 13.91 19.44
C ARG A 945 -59.65 14.11 20.75
N ASN A 946 -59.79 13.18 21.69
CA ASN A 946 -59.08 13.21 22.97
C ASN A 946 -57.55 13.23 22.78
N PHE A 947 -57.04 12.42 21.85
CA PHE A 947 -55.63 12.39 21.51
C PHE A 947 -55.14 13.74 20.95
N CYS A 948 -55.91 14.40 20.07
CA CYS A 948 -55.56 15.71 19.52
C CYS A 948 -55.51 16.80 20.61
N GLU A 949 -56.47 16.78 21.56
CA GLU A 949 -56.46 17.70 22.69
C GLU A 949 -55.22 17.51 23.57
N ASP A 950 -54.81 16.27 23.83
CA ASP A 950 -53.59 15.98 24.56
C ASP A 950 -52.32 16.39 23.78
N VAL A 951 -52.32 16.22 22.45
CA VAL A 951 -51.23 16.74 21.58
C VAL A 951 -51.12 18.26 21.71
N ALA A 952 -52.23 18.99 21.58
CA ALA A 952 -52.25 20.45 21.70
C ALA A 952 -51.79 20.92 23.11
N ARG A 953 -52.17 20.18 24.16
CA ARG A 953 -51.68 20.44 25.53
C ARG A 953 -50.16 20.27 25.62
N VAL A 954 -49.61 19.21 25.04
CA VAL A 954 -48.16 18.96 25.05
C VAL A 954 -47.41 20.03 24.24
N GLU A 955 -47.95 20.47 23.09
CA GLU A 955 -47.38 21.58 22.32
C GLU A 955 -47.21 22.84 23.19
N LYS A 956 -48.24 23.16 23.97
CA LYS A 956 -48.24 24.30 24.89
C LYS A 956 -47.29 24.11 26.07
N ASP A 957 -47.38 22.97 26.75
CA ASP A 957 -46.63 22.68 27.98
C ASP A 957 -45.11 22.62 27.72
N GLU A 958 -44.72 22.05 26.57
CA GLU A 958 -43.32 21.91 26.16
C GLU A 958 -42.84 23.09 25.29
N ASN A 959 -43.71 24.08 25.02
CA ASN A 959 -43.45 25.25 24.17
C ASN A 959 -42.89 24.87 22.79
N LEU A 960 -43.48 23.87 22.14
CA LEU A 960 -43.09 23.38 20.82
C LEU A 960 -43.65 24.28 19.71
N ALA A 961 -43.12 24.13 18.50
CA ALA A 961 -43.75 24.72 17.31
C ALA A 961 -45.19 24.20 17.19
N SER A 962 -46.12 25.09 16.82
CA SER A 962 -47.52 24.75 16.55
C SER A 962 -47.88 25.22 15.12
N PRO A 963 -48.33 24.31 14.23
CA PRO A 963 -48.50 22.89 14.47
C PRO A 963 -47.16 22.16 14.72
N SER A 964 -47.14 21.20 15.64
CA SER A 964 -45.97 20.33 15.83
C SER A 964 -45.86 19.32 14.68
N THR A 965 -44.69 18.69 14.52
CA THR A 965 -44.49 17.67 13.47
C THR A 965 -45.47 16.49 13.57
N LEU A 966 -45.96 16.16 14.78
CA LEU A 966 -47.01 15.15 14.93
C LEU A 966 -48.36 15.69 14.45
N ARG A 967 -48.71 16.93 14.82
CA ARG A 967 -49.93 17.58 14.36
C ARG A 967 -49.96 17.75 12.84
N GLU A 968 -48.85 18.19 12.23
CA GLU A 968 -48.70 18.26 10.77
C GLU A 968 -48.96 16.88 10.13
N LEU A 969 -48.37 15.81 10.66
CA LEU A 969 -48.65 14.44 10.19
C LEU A 969 -50.14 14.09 10.32
N MET A 970 -50.80 14.50 11.40
CA MET A 970 -52.23 14.20 11.59
C MET A 970 -53.11 15.02 10.63
N GLU A 971 -52.83 16.31 10.45
CA GLU A 971 -53.52 17.20 9.52
C GLU A 971 -53.35 16.73 8.07
N ASP A 972 -52.12 16.39 7.65
CA ASP A 972 -51.79 15.85 6.32
C ASP A 972 -52.63 14.62 5.95
N HIS A 973 -53.05 13.84 6.94
CA HIS A 973 -53.76 12.58 6.78
C HIS A 973 -55.20 12.60 7.31
N ALA A 974 -55.77 13.79 7.57
CA ALA A 974 -57.14 13.98 8.08
C ALA A 974 -57.44 13.21 9.39
N LEU A 975 -56.46 13.17 10.29
CA LEU A 975 -56.55 12.57 11.63
C LEU A 975 -56.67 13.62 12.75
N TRP A 976 -56.71 14.92 12.41
CA TRP A 976 -56.80 16.01 13.39
C TRP A 976 -58.26 16.43 13.64
N PHE A 977 -58.74 16.27 14.87
CA PHE A 977 -60.14 16.51 15.27
C PHE A 977 -60.30 17.53 16.41
N ALA A 978 -59.23 18.20 16.84
CA ALA A 978 -59.30 19.26 17.85
C ALA A 978 -59.56 20.62 17.21
N ASP A 979 -60.39 21.43 17.87
CA ASP A 979 -60.79 22.78 17.46
C ASP A 979 -59.70 23.84 17.72
#